data_AF-A0ABD3LL43-F1
#
_entry.id   AF-A0ABD3LL43-F1
#
_cell.length_a   1.000
_cell.length_b   1.000
_cell.length_c   1.000
_cell.angle_alpha   90.00
_cell.angle_beta   90.00
_cell.angle_gamma   90.00
#
_symmetry.space_group_name_H-M   'P 1'
#
loop_
_entity.id
_entity.type
_entity.pdbx_description
1 polymer ?
#
loop_
_entity_poly.entity_id
_entity_poly.type
_entity_poly.pdbx_seq_one_letter_code
_entity_poly.pdbx_strand_id
1 'polypeptide(L)'
;MSAPASSSSSLSTTNIMLAIFEKKTAAVDLYRPVRSYIAFHYSEREAQNLEDDLQTLRDLRSDLENPAKQPSPTARRDVLQSYFRALCVVETRFPISPDRDHINAVTFTWHDAFKQKLKASQQNIHLEKAAVLFNLGAVYSQIGLSYDRSTVEGRRLAVQAFIGAAGAFAYLRDNAAAKASMGSSTTVDVSVECAGMLERLMLAQAQECVFENTIAKGSTPGVCAKISRQVGLYYEEAWAALNVAPLNQHFDKGWISHVQLKAALFYAEACYRYGLELHEKEEIAEEIARLRSGVSTLSEAKKSTKGAPPQLLDAINKLEANINRNLDRAVKENDRVYLMRIPSPSSLPPLPSFSMVKPMPMNEVLDASKEKMFASLVPDSSAKALSRYTEMVDDIIRTQAEKLQQGSELTRVRLKDMDLPDSILALEGHFTLPVDLKEDVEAVQISGGPAGLDAELQQLRDLRRVNQELLVQTEELLQKEAREDAQFRGQFGTRWTRPQSSTLTKNLQDRVNRFAGNLKQAAESDARIERSVKDHAALMSILDCRPIESALPSLARPIMSLDANEDAVVGALKQSLRQLETLGAQRAGLEDMLKEMKRKDDILPKLMASTGSQEDLFKKEVSKYDPICEDIAQNIEAQEQLLFQIQVSC
;
A
#
# COMPACT_ATOMS: atom_id res chain seq x y z
N MET A 1 17.71 48.41 62.66
CA MET A 1 18.44 47.32 61.98
C MET A 1 17.41 46.50 61.22
N SER A 2 17.24 46.81 59.94
CA SER A 2 16.27 46.19 59.03
C SER A 2 17.05 45.67 57.82
N ALA A 3 17.07 44.35 57.65
CA ALA A 3 17.68 43.69 56.52
C ALA A 3 16.88 43.98 55.23
N PRO A 4 17.52 44.14 54.06
CA PRO A 4 16.82 44.48 52.84
C PRO A 4 16.14 43.23 52.25
N ALA A 5 14.88 43.37 51.90
CA ALA A 5 14.14 42.41 51.11
C ALA A 5 14.72 42.36 49.69
N SER A 6 15.28 41.21 49.30
CA SER A 6 15.66 40.90 47.93
C SER A 6 14.42 40.86 47.05
N SER A 7 14.30 41.84 46.15
CA SER A 7 13.23 41.97 45.17
C SER A 7 13.28 40.85 44.12
N SER A 8 12.57 39.76 44.37
CA SER A 8 12.25 38.75 43.37
C SER A 8 11.02 39.18 42.56
N SER A 9 11.20 40.05 41.58
CA SER A 9 10.14 40.42 40.63
C SER A 9 10.63 40.37 39.18
N SER A 10 11.13 39.20 38.76
CA SER A 10 11.16 38.86 37.33
C SER A 10 9.76 38.40 36.90
N LEU A 11 8.85 39.35 36.69
CA LEU A 11 7.63 39.10 35.92
C LEU A 11 8.08 38.61 34.53
N SER A 12 7.85 37.33 34.26
CA SER A 12 8.14 36.68 32.98
C SER A 12 7.42 37.42 31.86
N THR A 13 8.15 38.20 31.06
CA THR A 13 7.63 38.71 29.78
C THR A 13 7.31 37.51 28.90
N THR A 14 6.03 37.23 28.69
CA THR A 14 5.56 36.18 27.81
C THR A 14 6.06 36.49 26.39
N ASN A 15 7.12 35.83 25.95
CA ASN A 15 7.74 36.12 24.66
C ASN A 15 6.80 35.68 23.52
N ILE A 16 6.62 36.52 22.50
CA ILE A 16 5.77 36.18 21.35
C ILE A 16 6.32 34.92 20.66
N MET A 17 5.42 34.01 20.28
CA MET A 17 5.69 32.76 19.57
C MET A 17 4.93 32.75 18.25
N LEU A 18 5.40 31.99 17.27
CA LEU A 18 4.76 31.87 15.97
C LEU A 18 3.80 30.68 15.93
N ALA A 19 2.66 30.84 15.28
CA ALA A 19 1.82 29.73 14.86
C ALA A 19 1.67 29.74 13.34
N ILE A 20 1.40 28.56 12.81
CA ILE A 20 1.21 28.34 11.39
C ILE A 20 -0.28 28.39 11.09
N PHE A 21 -0.63 29.07 10.00
CA PHE A 21 -2.00 29.05 9.48
C PHE A 21 -2.23 27.79 8.65
N GLU A 22 -3.45 27.26 8.72
CA GLU A 22 -3.83 26.12 7.89
C GLU A 22 -3.86 26.50 6.40
N LYS A 23 -3.45 25.55 5.55
CA LYS A 23 -3.69 25.58 4.11
C LYS A 23 -5.18 25.50 3.84
N LYS A 24 -5.60 26.18 2.77
CA LYS A 24 -6.97 26.16 2.26
C LYS A 24 -7.07 25.23 1.06
N THR A 25 -8.13 24.44 1.00
CA THR A 25 -8.39 23.50 -0.09
C THR A 25 -9.62 23.90 -0.89
N ALA A 26 -9.70 23.47 -2.14
CA ALA A 26 -10.92 23.54 -2.95
C ALA A 26 -11.85 22.36 -2.59
N ALA A 27 -13.15 22.52 -2.89
CA ALA A 27 -14.12 21.46 -2.69
C ALA A 27 -13.85 20.28 -3.65
N VAL A 28 -13.83 19.05 -3.13
CA VAL A 28 -13.57 17.84 -3.92
C VAL A 28 -14.57 16.75 -3.56
N ASP A 29 -15.23 16.19 -4.57
CA ASP A 29 -16.11 15.03 -4.41
C ASP A 29 -15.30 13.73 -4.49
N LEU A 30 -15.07 13.10 -3.33
CA LEU A 30 -14.45 11.78 -3.25
C LEU A 30 -15.48 10.65 -3.29
N TYR A 31 -16.73 10.94 -2.94
CA TYR A 31 -17.77 9.93 -2.79
C TYR A 31 -18.11 9.32 -4.15
N ARG A 32 -18.50 10.14 -5.14
CA ARG A 32 -18.97 9.62 -6.43
C ARG A 32 -17.88 8.85 -7.19
N PRO A 33 -16.65 9.38 -7.35
CA PRO A 33 -15.63 8.69 -8.14
C PRO A 33 -15.20 7.36 -7.51
N VAL A 34 -15.07 7.30 -6.18
CA VAL A 34 -14.72 6.06 -5.47
C VAL A 34 -15.88 5.05 -5.55
N ARG A 35 -17.13 5.49 -5.35
CA ARG A 35 -18.30 4.62 -5.51
C ARG A 35 -18.41 4.05 -6.92
N SER A 36 -18.26 4.90 -7.95
CA SER A 36 -18.29 4.48 -9.36
C SER A 36 -17.18 3.47 -9.67
N TYR A 37 -15.99 3.66 -9.10
CA TYR A 37 -14.89 2.70 -9.23
C TYR A 37 -15.24 1.34 -8.61
N ILE A 38 -15.82 1.33 -7.39
CA ILE A 38 -16.23 0.09 -6.73
C ILE A 38 -17.31 -0.63 -7.56
N ALA A 39 -18.31 0.10 -8.02
CA ALA A 39 -19.40 -0.45 -8.85
C ALA A 39 -18.89 -1.07 -10.15
N PHE A 40 -17.92 -0.43 -10.80
CA PHE A 40 -17.38 -0.87 -12.08
C PHE A 40 -16.42 -2.05 -11.94
N HIS A 41 -15.52 -2.04 -10.95
CA HIS A 41 -14.47 -3.07 -10.80
C HIS A 41 -14.89 -4.28 -9.95
N TYR A 42 -15.84 -4.12 -9.03
CA TYR A 42 -16.28 -5.20 -8.14
C TYR A 42 -17.74 -5.57 -8.40
N SER A 43 -18.68 -4.77 -7.93
CA SER A 43 -20.11 -4.89 -8.24
C SER A 43 -20.91 -3.74 -7.62
N GLU A 44 -22.13 -3.51 -8.13
CA GLU A 44 -23.06 -2.54 -7.53
C GLU A 44 -23.47 -2.93 -6.09
N ARG A 45 -23.56 -4.24 -5.81
CA ARG A 45 -23.87 -4.75 -4.47
C ARG A 45 -22.76 -4.39 -3.47
N GLU A 46 -21.51 -4.50 -3.88
CA GLU A 46 -20.37 -4.17 -3.03
C GLU A 46 -20.27 -2.66 -2.78
N ALA A 47 -20.57 -1.84 -3.80
CA ALA A 47 -20.69 -0.39 -3.62
C ALA A 47 -21.76 -0.03 -2.58
N GLN A 48 -22.89 -0.75 -2.56
CA GLN A 48 -23.96 -0.54 -1.58
C GLN A 48 -23.56 -1.02 -0.17
N ASN A 49 -22.80 -2.11 -0.05
CA ASN A 49 -22.31 -2.60 1.23
C ASN A 49 -21.32 -1.62 1.89
N LEU A 50 -20.57 -0.89 1.08
CA LEU A 50 -19.54 0.07 1.51
C LEU A 50 -20.05 1.51 1.58
N GLU A 51 -21.36 1.72 1.51
CA GLU A 51 -21.98 3.04 1.52
C GLU A 51 -21.64 3.84 2.79
N ASP A 52 -21.59 3.18 3.95
CA ASP A 52 -21.23 3.82 5.23
C ASP A 52 -19.77 4.31 5.23
N ASP A 53 -18.85 3.54 4.65
CA ASP A 53 -17.43 3.92 4.52
C ASP A 53 -17.26 5.09 3.54
N LEU A 54 -17.98 5.05 2.41
CA LEU A 54 -18.00 6.14 1.43
C LEU A 54 -18.57 7.43 2.03
N GLN A 55 -19.63 7.32 2.82
CA GLN A 55 -20.26 8.44 3.50
C GLN A 55 -19.33 9.02 4.58
N THR A 56 -18.65 8.17 5.35
CA THR A 56 -17.64 8.58 6.33
C THR A 56 -16.49 9.32 5.66
N LEU A 57 -15.97 8.83 4.52
CA LEU A 57 -14.93 9.51 3.75
C LEU A 57 -15.39 10.90 3.26
N ARG A 58 -16.64 11.01 2.81
CA ARG A 58 -17.25 12.28 2.40
C ARG A 58 -17.32 13.27 3.56
N ASP A 59 -17.77 12.82 4.72
CA ASP A 59 -17.99 13.68 5.88
C ASP A 59 -16.65 14.15 6.48
N LEU A 60 -15.67 13.26 6.59
CA LEU A 60 -14.30 13.63 6.98
C LEU A 60 -13.71 14.70 6.04
N ARG A 61 -13.92 14.55 4.72
CA ARG A 61 -13.46 15.57 3.76
C ARG A 61 -14.21 16.89 3.88
N SER A 62 -15.54 16.84 4.07
CA SER A 62 -16.41 18.02 4.25
C SER A 62 -16.07 18.80 5.52
N ASP A 63 -15.71 18.10 6.60
CA ASP A 63 -15.26 18.71 7.84
C ASP A 63 -13.89 19.38 7.66
N LEU A 64 -13.05 18.84 6.78
CA LEU A 64 -11.79 19.46 6.42
C LEU A 64 -12.00 20.80 5.68
N GLU A 65 -12.96 20.86 4.74
CA GLU A 65 -13.28 22.04 3.93
C GLU A 65 -13.81 23.22 4.74
N ASN A 66 -14.52 22.92 5.83
CA ASN A 66 -15.12 23.93 6.68
C ASN A 66 -14.56 23.86 8.11
N PRO A 67 -13.37 24.45 8.37
CA PRO A 67 -12.77 24.47 9.70
C PRO A 67 -13.69 25.06 10.79
N ALA A 68 -14.62 25.95 10.42
CA ALA A 68 -15.55 26.59 11.35
C ALA A 68 -16.60 25.62 11.94
N LYS A 69 -16.77 24.43 11.35
CA LYS A 69 -17.62 23.38 11.94
C LYS A 69 -17.03 22.79 13.22
N GLN A 70 -15.71 22.88 13.40
CA GLN A 70 -15.04 22.24 14.53
C GLN A 70 -15.05 23.16 15.75
N PRO A 71 -15.55 22.69 16.91
CA PRO A 71 -15.76 23.55 18.08
C PRO A 71 -14.45 23.93 18.78
N SER A 72 -13.36 23.20 18.53
CA SER A 72 -12.06 23.47 19.15
C SER A 72 -10.89 23.04 18.25
N PRO A 73 -9.69 23.64 18.45
CA PRO A 73 -8.47 23.19 17.78
C PRO A 73 -8.13 21.70 18.03
N THR A 74 -8.48 21.17 19.21
CA THR A 74 -8.28 19.74 19.52
C THR A 74 -9.19 18.84 18.70
N ALA A 75 -10.47 19.21 18.55
CA ALA A 75 -11.39 18.47 17.66
C ALA A 75 -10.90 18.54 16.20
N ARG A 76 -10.39 19.70 15.78
CA ARG A 76 -9.79 19.87 14.44
C ARG A 76 -8.60 18.93 14.22
N ARG A 77 -7.72 18.76 15.20
CA ARG A 77 -6.61 17.80 15.17
C ARG A 77 -7.11 16.36 14.97
N ASP A 78 -8.13 15.95 15.70
CA ASP A 78 -8.64 14.57 15.68
C ASP A 78 -9.29 14.22 14.33
N VAL A 79 -9.99 15.18 13.71
CA VAL A 79 -10.52 15.05 12.34
C VAL A 79 -9.39 14.91 11.32
N LEU A 80 -8.32 15.72 11.42
CA LEU A 80 -7.17 15.63 10.52
C LEU A 80 -6.45 14.29 10.64
N GLN A 81 -6.28 13.76 11.85
CA GLN A 81 -5.69 12.44 12.09
C GLN A 81 -6.55 11.32 11.50
N SER A 82 -7.87 11.37 11.71
CA SER A 82 -8.82 10.39 11.18
C SER A 82 -8.87 10.42 9.66
N TYR A 83 -8.92 11.62 9.07
CA TYR A 83 -8.90 11.77 7.62
C TYR A 83 -7.58 11.31 6.99
N PHE A 84 -6.44 11.60 7.63
CA PHE A 84 -5.14 11.09 7.15
C PHE A 84 -5.09 9.57 7.14
N ARG A 85 -5.58 8.91 8.20
CA ARG A 85 -5.67 7.45 8.27
C ARG A 85 -6.58 6.88 7.18
N ALA A 86 -7.74 7.51 6.95
CA ALA A 86 -8.62 7.14 5.84
C ALA A 86 -7.93 7.28 4.47
N LEU A 87 -7.15 8.35 4.24
CA LEU A 87 -6.37 8.51 3.02
C LEU A 87 -5.30 7.42 2.84
N CYS A 88 -4.65 6.97 3.91
CA CYS A 88 -3.72 5.85 3.85
C CYS A 88 -4.43 4.56 3.40
N VAL A 89 -5.64 4.29 3.90
CA VAL A 89 -6.44 3.16 3.44
C VAL A 89 -6.81 3.32 1.96
N VAL A 90 -7.30 4.50 1.58
CA VAL A 90 -7.71 4.80 0.20
C VAL A 90 -6.55 4.61 -0.78
N GLU A 91 -5.35 5.10 -0.46
CA GLU A 91 -4.13 4.95 -1.28
C GLU A 91 -3.82 3.49 -1.61
N THR A 92 -4.08 2.57 -0.68
CA THR A 92 -3.78 1.14 -0.88
C THR A 92 -4.82 0.40 -1.72
N ARG A 93 -6.05 0.94 -1.85
CA ARG A 93 -7.18 0.24 -2.50
C ARG A 93 -7.58 0.87 -3.83
N PHE A 94 -7.40 2.18 -3.94
CA PHE A 94 -7.93 2.98 -5.04
C PHE A 94 -6.79 3.73 -5.74
N PRO A 95 -6.40 3.30 -6.95
CA PRO A 95 -5.43 4.05 -7.72
C PRO A 95 -6.07 5.37 -8.20
N ILE A 96 -5.48 6.50 -7.81
CA ILE A 96 -5.89 7.85 -8.23
C ILE A 96 -4.80 8.41 -9.13
N SER A 97 -5.11 8.55 -10.42
CA SER A 97 -4.18 9.07 -11.43
C SER A 97 -4.95 9.53 -12.68
N PRO A 98 -4.30 10.21 -13.64
CA PRO A 98 -4.91 10.54 -14.93
C PRO A 98 -5.28 9.33 -15.80
N ASP A 99 -4.79 8.12 -15.50
CA ASP A 99 -5.03 6.92 -16.30
C ASP A 99 -6.52 6.56 -16.37
N ARG A 100 -6.96 6.05 -17.52
CA ARG A 100 -8.38 5.78 -17.80
C ARG A 100 -8.99 4.71 -16.89
N ASP A 101 -8.18 3.74 -16.47
CA ASP A 101 -8.61 2.61 -15.65
C ASP A 101 -8.45 2.92 -14.13
N HIS A 102 -8.02 4.13 -13.79
CA HIS A 102 -7.88 4.63 -12.42
C HIS A 102 -8.99 5.66 -12.11
N ILE A 103 -9.06 6.11 -10.86
CA ILE A 103 -9.93 7.23 -10.48
C ILE A 103 -9.32 8.53 -11.02
N ASN A 104 -9.71 8.91 -12.23
CA ASN A 104 -9.17 10.08 -12.96
C ASN A 104 -10.03 11.35 -12.86
N ALA A 105 -11.23 11.24 -12.29
CA ALA A 105 -12.13 12.37 -12.10
C ALA A 105 -11.77 13.25 -10.87
N VAL A 106 -10.85 12.79 -10.01
CA VAL A 106 -10.49 13.47 -8.77
C VAL A 106 -9.25 14.33 -8.98
N THR A 107 -9.36 15.62 -8.64
CA THR A 107 -8.22 16.56 -8.63
C THR A 107 -8.18 17.29 -7.31
N PHE A 108 -7.09 17.11 -6.55
CA PHE A 108 -6.88 17.79 -5.27
C PHE A 108 -6.22 19.13 -5.52
N THR A 109 -6.80 20.21 -4.98
CA THR A 109 -6.28 21.58 -5.14
C THR A 109 -6.10 22.26 -3.80
N TRP A 110 -4.87 22.67 -3.51
CA TRP A 110 -4.49 23.31 -2.25
C TRP A 110 -3.77 24.63 -2.48
N HIS A 111 -4.02 25.60 -1.60
CA HIS A 111 -3.35 26.90 -1.61
C HIS A 111 -2.15 26.88 -0.67
N ASP A 112 -1.12 27.63 -1.02
CA ASP A 112 0.05 27.81 -0.17
C ASP A 112 -0.34 28.57 1.13
N ALA A 113 0.12 28.08 2.28
CA ALA A 113 -0.22 28.61 3.60
C ALA A 113 0.31 30.04 3.82
N PHE A 114 1.47 30.36 3.25
CA PHE A 114 2.16 31.63 3.47
C PHE A 114 1.91 32.61 2.30
N LYS A 115 1.75 32.09 1.07
CA LYS A 115 1.42 32.85 -0.14
C LYS A 115 0.11 32.37 -0.75
N GLN A 116 -1.03 32.71 -0.15
CA GLN A 116 -2.38 32.23 -0.54
C GLN A 116 -2.78 32.43 -2.03
N LYS A 117 -2.07 33.29 -2.78
CA LYS A 117 -2.26 33.46 -4.23
C LYS A 117 -1.71 32.27 -5.05
N LEU A 118 -0.77 31.52 -4.49
CA LEU A 118 -0.19 30.33 -5.10
C LEU A 118 -1.02 29.10 -4.74
N LYS A 119 -1.19 28.20 -5.71
CA LYS A 119 -1.91 26.94 -5.52
C LYS A 119 -1.22 25.80 -6.27
N ALA A 120 -1.40 24.59 -5.77
CA ALA A 120 -1.02 23.35 -6.42
C ALA A 120 -2.26 22.50 -6.69
N SER A 121 -2.31 21.86 -7.85
CA SER A 121 -3.37 20.94 -8.25
C SER A 121 -2.75 19.64 -8.75
N GLN A 122 -3.15 18.50 -8.20
CA GLN A 122 -2.66 17.18 -8.60
C GLN A 122 -3.81 16.17 -8.69
N GLN A 123 -3.72 15.26 -9.66
CA GLN A 123 -4.61 14.09 -9.81
C GLN A 123 -4.01 12.86 -9.13
N ASN A 124 -3.43 13.02 -7.93
CA ASN A 124 -2.93 11.92 -7.11
C ASN A 124 -3.15 12.25 -5.63
N ILE A 125 -3.14 11.23 -4.77
CA ILE A 125 -3.45 11.37 -3.34
C ILE A 125 -2.32 12.03 -2.52
N HIS A 126 -1.10 12.09 -3.04
CA HIS A 126 0.07 12.50 -2.25
C HIS A 126 0.04 13.97 -1.87
N LEU A 127 -0.47 14.85 -2.75
CA LEU A 127 -0.68 16.27 -2.42
C LEU A 127 -1.70 16.43 -1.28
N GLU A 128 -2.80 15.67 -1.32
CA GLU A 128 -3.82 15.69 -0.26
C GLU A 128 -3.21 15.27 1.08
N LYS A 129 -2.49 14.14 1.12
CA LYS A 129 -1.82 13.65 2.33
C LYS A 129 -0.81 14.66 2.89
N ALA A 130 0.02 15.26 2.03
CA ALA A 130 1.01 16.25 2.43
C ALA A 130 0.36 17.51 3.03
N ALA A 131 -0.72 18.00 2.41
CA ALA A 131 -1.44 19.18 2.89
C ALA A 131 -2.19 18.91 4.21
N VAL A 132 -2.77 17.72 4.39
CA VAL A 132 -3.40 17.30 5.65
C VAL A 132 -2.38 17.24 6.78
N LEU A 133 -1.20 16.68 6.55
CA LEU A 133 -0.10 16.66 7.54
C LEU A 133 0.40 18.07 7.88
N PHE A 134 0.51 18.95 6.88
CA PHE A 134 0.85 20.34 7.12
C PHE A 134 -0.19 21.01 8.03
N ASN A 135 -1.48 20.84 7.74
CA ASN A 135 -2.56 21.39 8.58
C ASN A 135 -2.56 20.78 9.98
N LEU A 136 -2.21 19.50 10.13
CA LEU A 136 -2.05 18.88 11.44
C LEU A 136 -0.96 19.57 12.27
N GLY A 137 0.21 19.82 11.66
CA GLY A 137 1.28 20.61 12.29
C GLY A 137 0.85 22.03 12.63
N ALA A 138 0.10 22.68 11.73
CA ALA A 138 -0.42 24.01 11.94
C ALA A 138 -1.40 24.08 13.13
N VAL A 139 -2.35 23.15 13.21
CA VAL A 139 -3.32 23.08 14.31
C VAL A 139 -2.63 22.80 15.64
N TYR A 140 -1.64 21.91 15.69
CA TYR A 140 -0.83 21.71 16.90
C TYR A 140 -0.11 22.99 17.33
N SER A 141 0.43 23.79 16.39
CA SER A 141 1.07 25.07 16.72
C SER A 141 0.08 26.08 17.31
N GLN A 142 -1.16 26.10 16.81
CA GLN A 142 -2.24 26.95 17.32
C GLN A 142 -2.74 26.49 18.69
N ILE A 143 -2.83 25.17 18.93
CA ILE A 143 -3.09 24.60 20.26
C ILE A 143 -2.00 25.04 21.25
N GLY A 144 -0.72 25.02 20.83
CA GLY A 144 0.39 25.47 21.67
C GLY A 144 0.27 26.93 22.10
N LEU A 145 -0.22 27.80 21.22
CA LEU A 145 -0.47 29.20 21.52
C LEU A 145 -1.73 29.48 22.36
N SER A 146 -2.73 28.59 22.34
CA SER A 146 -3.98 28.82 23.07
C SER A 146 -3.85 28.61 24.58
N TYR A 147 -2.81 27.90 25.03
CA TYR A 147 -2.55 27.66 26.45
C TYR A 147 -1.89 28.86 27.14
N ASP A 148 -2.33 29.16 28.36
CA ASP A 148 -1.73 30.20 29.19
C ASP A 148 -0.39 29.76 29.79
N ARG A 149 0.69 30.26 29.20
CA ARG A 149 2.08 30.00 29.63
C ARG A 149 2.48 30.71 30.93
N SER A 150 1.61 31.51 31.54
CA SER A 150 1.82 32.01 32.91
C SER A 150 1.74 30.86 33.93
N THR A 151 0.90 29.86 33.65
CA THR A 151 0.67 28.71 34.53
C THR A 151 1.64 27.56 34.26
N VAL A 152 1.94 26.75 35.29
CA VAL A 152 2.79 25.56 35.16
C VAL A 152 2.15 24.54 34.20
N GLU A 153 0.84 24.33 34.34
CA GLU A 153 0.10 23.38 33.52
C GLU A 153 -0.03 23.84 32.06
N GLY A 154 -0.29 25.12 31.83
CA GLY A 154 -0.33 25.68 30.48
C GLY A 154 1.03 25.60 29.76
N ARG A 155 2.16 25.81 30.46
CA ARG A 155 3.49 25.55 29.88
C ARG A 155 3.67 24.08 29.51
N ARG A 156 3.27 23.14 30.39
CA ARG A 156 3.39 21.70 30.13
C ARG A 156 2.59 21.29 28.89
N LEU A 157 1.34 21.76 28.77
CA LEU A 157 0.47 21.47 27.63
C LEU A 157 0.96 22.14 26.34
N ALA A 158 1.46 23.37 26.41
CA ALA A 158 2.08 24.06 25.27
C ALA A 158 3.30 23.30 24.74
N VAL A 159 4.18 22.79 25.62
CA VAL A 159 5.31 21.92 25.24
C VAL A 159 4.83 20.70 24.47
N GLN A 160 3.81 19.99 24.97
CA GLN A 160 3.26 18.80 24.32
C GLN A 160 2.68 19.13 22.94
N ALA A 161 1.98 20.26 22.80
CA ALA A 161 1.43 20.70 21.53
C ALA A 161 2.51 21.06 20.51
N PHE A 162 3.55 21.81 20.89
CA PHE A 162 4.66 22.13 19.98
C PHE A 162 5.49 20.90 19.59
N ILE A 163 5.68 19.94 20.51
CA ILE A 163 6.29 18.63 20.20
C ILE A 163 5.42 17.85 19.19
N GLY A 164 4.09 17.91 19.32
CA GLY A 164 3.16 17.37 18.34
C GLY A 164 3.28 18.05 16.97
N ALA A 165 3.39 19.39 16.94
CA ALA A 165 3.59 20.13 15.70
C ALA A 165 4.91 19.74 15.01
N ALA A 166 6.00 19.67 15.78
CA ALA A 166 7.30 19.20 15.27
C ALA A 166 7.21 17.76 14.72
N GLY A 167 6.50 16.86 15.42
CA GLY A 167 6.28 15.49 14.95
C GLY A 167 5.51 15.42 13.62
N ALA A 168 4.47 16.25 13.45
CA ALA A 168 3.69 16.30 12.21
C ALA A 168 4.54 16.80 11.02
N PHE A 169 5.35 17.85 11.22
CA PHE A 169 6.24 18.36 10.18
C PHE A 169 7.41 17.42 9.86
N ALA A 170 7.97 16.73 10.87
CA ALA A 170 8.98 15.69 10.66
C ALA A 170 8.40 14.55 9.81
N TYR A 171 7.19 14.08 10.16
CA TYR A 171 6.53 13.01 9.42
C TYR A 171 6.17 13.43 7.98
N LEU A 172 5.73 14.68 7.78
CA LEU A 172 5.54 15.28 6.45
C LEU A 172 6.82 15.26 5.63
N ARG A 173 7.94 15.74 6.20
CA ARG A 173 9.25 15.78 5.55
C ARG A 173 9.67 14.39 5.07
N ASP A 174 9.57 13.41 5.96
CA ASP A 174 10.18 12.10 5.74
C ASP A 174 9.30 11.18 4.88
N ASN A 175 7.96 11.33 4.89
CA ASN A 175 7.04 10.36 4.26
C ASN A 175 6.19 10.90 3.11
N ALA A 176 5.89 12.21 3.06
CA ALA A 176 4.89 12.76 2.14
C ALA A 176 5.41 13.86 1.22
N ALA A 177 6.34 14.71 1.68
CA ALA A 177 6.84 15.87 0.93
C ALA A 177 7.50 15.50 -0.41
N ALA A 178 8.35 14.47 -0.41
CA ALA A 178 9.01 13.98 -1.63
C ALA A 178 7.98 13.42 -2.64
N LYS A 179 7.00 12.64 -2.17
CA LYS A 179 5.93 12.07 -3.03
C LYS A 179 5.04 13.14 -3.63
N ALA A 180 4.66 14.15 -2.84
CA ALA A 180 3.89 15.28 -3.34
C ALA A 180 4.68 16.10 -4.37
N SER A 181 6.00 16.19 -4.25
CA SER A 181 6.85 16.94 -5.19
C SER A 181 7.06 16.24 -6.54
N MET A 182 6.86 14.92 -6.61
CA MET A 182 6.89 14.16 -7.88
C MET A 182 5.66 14.42 -8.77
N GLY A 183 4.60 15.03 -8.24
CA GLY A 183 3.41 15.38 -9.02
C GLY A 183 3.61 16.56 -9.97
N SER A 184 2.60 16.85 -10.79
CA SER A 184 2.64 17.89 -11.82
C SER A 184 2.76 19.33 -11.31
N SER A 185 2.43 19.58 -10.03
CA SER A 185 2.45 20.92 -9.43
C SER A 185 2.57 20.83 -7.90
N THR A 186 3.49 21.54 -7.27
CA THR A 186 3.63 21.59 -5.79
C THR A 186 3.82 23.01 -5.28
N THR A 187 3.55 23.25 -4.00
CA THR A 187 3.80 24.53 -3.31
C THR A 187 4.98 24.39 -2.35
N VAL A 188 5.72 25.49 -2.12
CA VAL A 188 6.96 25.47 -1.32
C VAL A 188 6.67 25.12 0.14
N ASP A 189 5.49 25.46 0.66
CA ASP A 189 5.11 25.19 2.04
C ASP A 189 5.10 23.70 2.45
N VAL A 190 4.86 22.79 1.49
CA VAL A 190 4.88 21.33 1.70
C VAL A 190 6.19 20.67 1.23
N SER A 191 7.21 21.46 0.87
CA SER A 191 8.54 20.96 0.51
C SER A 191 9.28 20.35 1.70
N VAL A 192 10.29 19.53 1.41
CA VAL A 192 11.16 18.89 2.42
C VAL A 192 11.88 19.97 3.24
N GLU A 193 12.38 21.01 2.58
CA GLU A 193 13.09 22.12 3.19
C GLU A 193 12.18 22.92 4.13
N CYS A 194 10.96 23.25 3.68
CA CYS A 194 10.00 23.98 4.50
C CYS A 194 9.55 23.16 5.70
N ALA A 195 9.20 21.88 5.50
CA ALA A 195 8.79 20.99 6.58
C ALA A 195 9.90 20.81 7.62
N GLY A 196 11.16 20.64 7.19
CA GLY A 196 12.30 20.56 8.11
C GLY A 196 12.55 21.85 8.88
N MET A 197 12.41 23.01 8.23
CA MET A 197 12.51 24.32 8.91
C MET A 197 11.41 24.50 9.96
N LEU A 198 10.16 24.16 9.61
CA LEU A 198 9.01 24.25 10.53
C LEU A 198 9.14 23.29 11.71
N GLU A 199 9.66 22.09 11.51
CA GLU A 199 10.00 21.17 12.61
C GLU A 199 10.96 21.82 13.60
N ARG A 200 12.08 22.37 13.12
CA ARG A 200 13.09 23.02 13.98
C ARG A 200 12.52 24.23 14.71
N LEU A 201 11.69 25.03 14.04
CA LEU A 201 10.99 26.15 14.66
C LEU A 201 10.05 25.70 15.80
N MET A 202 9.27 24.64 15.58
CA MET A 202 8.36 24.12 16.61
C MET A 202 9.13 23.52 17.79
N LEU A 203 10.26 22.83 17.55
CA LEU A 203 11.15 22.37 18.63
C LEU A 203 11.76 23.54 19.41
N ALA A 204 12.15 24.63 18.73
CA ALA A 204 12.66 25.83 19.39
C ALA A 204 11.61 26.42 20.35
N GLN A 205 10.36 26.57 19.89
CA GLN A 205 9.25 27.06 20.71
C GLN A 205 8.89 26.10 21.85
N ALA A 206 8.96 24.78 21.64
CA ALA A 206 8.77 23.79 22.69
C ALA A 206 9.85 23.90 23.77
N GLN A 207 11.13 23.97 23.37
CA GLN A 207 12.25 24.12 24.28
C GLN A 207 12.21 25.48 25.01
N GLU A 208 11.71 26.54 24.36
CA GLU A 208 11.46 27.84 24.99
C GLU A 208 10.43 27.73 26.12
N CYS A 209 9.32 27.02 25.92
CA CYS A 209 8.36 26.74 27.00
C CYS A 209 9.00 25.93 28.14
N VAL A 210 9.89 24.98 27.82
CA VAL A 210 10.66 24.23 28.83
C VAL A 210 11.58 25.17 29.61
N PHE A 211 12.26 26.09 28.94
CA PHE A 211 13.11 27.09 29.56
C PHE A 211 12.33 27.99 30.54
N GLU A 212 11.18 28.51 30.13
CA GLU A 212 10.28 29.28 30.99
C GLU A 212 9.87 28.47 32.24
N ASN A 213 9.59 27.18 32.06
CA ASN A 213 9.26 26.28 33.16
C ASN A 213 10.45 26.02 34.10
N THR A 214 11.65 25.87 33.56
CA THR A 214 12.90 25.68 34.34
C THR A 214 13.19 26.90 35.20
N ILE A 215 12.99 28.12 34.66
CA ILE A 215 13.12 29.36 35.43
C ILE A 215 12.06 29.41 36.54
N ALA A 216 10.79 29.13 36.21
CA ALA A 216 9.69 29.18 37.18
C ALA A 216 9.87 28.18 38.33
N LYS A 217 10.54 27.05 38.09
CA LYS A 217 10.90 26.05 39.11
C LYS A 217 12.06 26.48 40.02
N GLY A 218 12.74 27.59 39.73
CA GLY A 218 13.92 28.03 40.48
C GLY A 218 15.14 27.13 40.27
N SER A 219 15.31 26.56 39.06
CA SER A 219 16.50 25.75 38.75
C SER A 219 17.78 26.58 38.75
N THR A 220 18.93 25.94 38.95
CA THR A 220 20.23 26.64 39.01
C THR A 220 20.54 27.40 37.72
N PRO A 221 21.34 28.49 37.78
CA PRO A 221 21.73 29.27 36.59
C PRO A 221 22.39 28.40 35.51
N GLY A 222 23.23 27.45 35.89
CA GLY A 222 23.88 26.52 34.94
C GLY A 222 22.91 25.62 34.18
N VAL A 223 21.88 25.09 34.83
CA VAL A 223 20.83 24.30 34.16
C VAL A 223 20.03 25.19 33.21
N CYS A 224 19.67 26.39 33.64
CA CYS A 224 18.98 27.37 32.79
C CYS A 224 19.82 27.73 31.55
N ALA A 225 21.13 27.92 31.71
CA ALA A 225 22.05 28.24 30.62
C ALA A 225 22.08 27.13 29.55
N LYS A 226 22.18 25.86 29.97
CA LYS A 226 22.20 24.71 29.05
C LYS A 226 20.91 24.59 28.23
N ILE A 227 19.77 24.78 28.89
CA ILE A 227 18.46 24.74 28.23
C ILE A 227 18.30 25.93 27.29
N SER A 228 18.67 27.15 27.73
CA SER A 228 18.64 28.37 26.90
C SER A 228 19.50 28.24 25.65
N ARG A 229 20.73 27.69 25.78
CA ARG A 229 21.60 27.50 24.62
C ARG A 229 20.97 26.58 23.59
N GLN A 230 20.30 25.52 24.04
CA GLN A 230 19.59 24.62 23.14
C GLN A 230 18.42 25.29 22.41
N VAL A 231 17.68 26.20 23.08
CA VAL A 231 16.66 27.01 22.40
C VAL A 231 17.28 27.84 21.28
N GLY A 232 18.41 28.51 21.58
CA GLY A 232 19.15 29.30 20.60
C GLY A 232 19.60 28.47 19.41
N LEU A 233 20.15 27.26 19.63
CA LEU A 233 20.57 26.35 18.57
C LEU A 233 19.42 25.97 17.62
N TYR A 234 18.24 25.63 18.14
CA TYR A 234 17.10 25.30 17.29
C TYR A 234 16.63 26.51 16.46
N TYR A 235 16.64 27.72 17.03
CA TYR A 235 16.33 28.93 16.27
C TYR A 235 17.44 29.28 15.25
N GLU A 236 18.72 29.03 15.55
CA GLU A 236 19.84 29.20 14.61
C GLU A 236 19.70 28.27 13.40
N GLU A 237 19.35 27.00 13.62
CA GLU A 237 19.10 26.03 12.55
C GLU A 237 17.89 26.44 11.68
N ALA A 238 16.78 26.86 12.31
CA ALA A 238 15.61 27.35 11.59
C ALA A 238 15.93 28.62 10.79
N TRP A 239 16.72 29.54 11.36
CA TRP A 239 17.16 30.76 10.70
C TRP A 239 18.09 30.47 9.52
N ALA A 240 19.03 29.53 9.68
CA ALA A 240 19.90 29.10 8.59
C ALA A 240 19.08 28.56 7.41
N ALA A 241 18.09 27.70 7.68
CA ALA A 241 17.19 27.20 6.64
C ALA A 241 16.38 28.32 5.96
N LEU A 242 15.87 29.29 6.71
CA LEU A 242 15.13 30.44 6.18
C LEU A 242 15.96 31.35 5.27
N ASN A 243 17.28 31.34 5.36
CA ASN A 243 18.16 32.16 4.50
C ASN A 243 18.57 31.46 3.19
N VAL A 244 18.22 30.18 3.02
CA VAL A 244 18.52 29.41 1.81
C VAL A 244 17.32 29.42 0.85
N ALA A 245 17.57 29.40 -0.46
CA ALA A 245 16.51 29.29 -1.46
C ALA A 245 15.91 27.86 -1.44
N PRO A 246 14.59 27.68 -1.64
CA PRO A 246 13.59 28.69 -2.02
C PRO A 246 12.96 29.45 -0.84
N LEU A 247 13.27 29.11 0.42
CA LEU A 247 12.58 29.63 1.61
C LEU A 247 12.80 31.14 1.81
N ASN A 248 14.00 31.64 1.52
CA ASN A 248 14.34 33.07 1.68
C ASN A 248 13.51 34.03 0.79
N GLN A 249 12.92 33.52 -0.29
CA GLN A 249 12.02 34.27 -1.17
C GLN A 249 10.54 33.99 -0.86
N HIS A 250 10.26 32.95 -0.10
CA HIS A 250 8.92 32.47 0.22
C HIS A 250 8.38 33.11 1.50
N PHE A 251 9.19 33.22 2.55
CA PHE A 251 8.79 33.79 3.83
C PHE A 251 8.95 35.31 3.88
N ASP A 252 8.07 35.96 4.62
CA ASP A 252 8.16 37.41 4.87
C ASP A 252 9.39 37.75 5.73
N LYS A 253 10.00 38.91 5.46
CA LYS A 253 11.20 39.38 6.20
C LYS A 253 10.98 39.51 7.71
N GLY A 254 9.73 39.71 8.15
CA GLY A 254 9.37 39.74 9.57
C GLY A 254 9.57 38.39 10.26
N TRP A 255 9.29 37.28 9.58
CA TRP A 255 9.54 35.92 10.08
C TRP A 255 11.04 35.67 10.26
N ILE A 256 11.83 35.99 9.23
CA ILE A 256 13.29 35.84 9.27
C ILE A 256 13.87 36.66 10.44
N SER A 257 13.41 37.90 10.61
CA SER A 257 13.84 38.78 11.71
C SER A 257 13.40 38.26 13.08
N HIS A 258 12.19 37.71 13.20
CA HIS A 258 11.70 37.11 14.45
C HIS A 258 12.59 35.94 14.90
N VAL A 259 12.85 34.99 14.00
CA VAL A 259 13.67 33.80 14.28
C VAL A 259 15.12 34.20 14.59
N GLN A 260 15.69 35.16 13.84
CA GLN A 260 17.03 35.69 14.10
C GLN A 260 17.15 36.32 15.49
N LEU A 261 16.19 37.17 15.86
CA LEU A 261 16.19 37.86 17.16
C LEU A 261 16.00 36.88 18.31
N LYS A 262 15.17 35.84 18.14
CA LYS A 262 15.01 34.76 19.11
C LYS A 262 16.29 33.95 19.28
N ALA A 263 16.98 33.59 18.20
CA ALA A 263 18.28 32.93 18.25
C ALA A 263 19.28 33.75 19.10
N ALA A 264 19.42 35.04 18.79
CA ALA A 264 20.31 35.94 19.50
C ALA A 264 19.91 36.14 20.98
N LEU A 265 18.60 36.26 21.26
CA LEU A 265 18.05 36.39 22.62
C LEU A 265 18.46 35.19 23.49
N PHE A 266 18.24 33.97 23.02
CA PHE A 266 18.51 32.76 23.80
C PHE A 266 20.00 32.41 23.89
N TYR A 267 20.81 32.81 22.91
CA TYR A 267 22.27 32.79 23.04
C TYR A 267 22.74 33.74 24.14
N ALA A 268 22.28 34.99 24.13
CA ALA A 268 22.65 35.99 25.14
C ALA A 268 22.14 35.61 26.54
N GLU A 269 20.94 35.04 26.64
CA GLU A 269 20.40 34.52 27.91
C GLU A 269 21.24 33.34 28.43
N ALA A 270 21.76 32.49 27.55
CA ALA A 270 22.68 31.42 27.94
C ALA A 270 24.01 31.99 28.47
N CYS A 271 24.59 32.99 27.78
CA CYS A 271 25.77 33.71 28.25
C CYS A 271 25.55 34.37 29.62
N TYR A 272 24.39 35.02 29.81
CA TYR A 272 24.01 35.68 31.05
C TYR A 272 23.93 34.69 32.22
N ARG A 273 23.16 33.61 32.05
CA ARG A 273 22.94 32.60 33.08
C ARG A 273 24.21 31.82 33.42
N TYR A 274 25.03 31.51 32.41
CA TYR A 274 26.31 30.87 32.63
C TYR A 274 27.30 31.80 33.33
N GLY A 275 27.28 33.10 33.00
CA GLY A 275 28.05 34.12 33.71
C GLY A 275 27.74 34.16 35.21
N LEU A 276 26.47 33.99 35.60
CA LEU A 276 26.10 33.89 37.03
C LEU A 276 26.72 32.66 37.71
N GLU A 277 26.78 31.51 37.04
CA GLU A 277 27.44 30.30 37.57
C GLU A 277 28.96 30.48 37.69
N LEU A 278 29.58 31.11 36.69
CA LEU A 278 31.03 31.42 36.70
C LEU A 278 31.37 32.40 37.83
N HIS A 279 30.50 33.38 38.07
CA HIS A 279 30.64 34.32 39.16
C HIS A 279 30.64 33.64 40.52
N GLU A 280 29.73 32.68 40.74
CA GLU A 280 29.69 31.85 41.96
C GLU A 280 30.95 30.99 42.15
N LYS A 281 31.65 30.67 41.05
CA LYS A 281 32.92 29.92 41.05
C LYS A 281 34.17 30.81 41.05
N GLU A 282 33.99 32.13 41.11
CA GLU A 282 35.07 33.12 41.01
C GLU A 282 35.86 33.08 39.68
N GLU A 283 35.28 32.52 38.62
CA GLU A 283 35.87 32.47 37.25
C GLU A 283 35.55 33.76 36.46
N ILE A 284 35.88 34.91 37.03
CA ILE A 284 35.44 36.24 36.59
C ILE A 284 35.94 36.60 35.18
N ALA A 285 37.15 36.17 34.81
CA ALA A 285 37.68 36.42 33.47
C ALA A 285 36.83 35.77 32.36
N GLU A 286 36.39 34.52 32.58
CA GLU A 286 35.49 33.86 31.63
C GLU A 286 34.10 34.50 31.65
N GLU A 287 33.57 34.86 32.82
CA GLU A 287 32.30 35.61 32.95
C GLU A 287 32.30 36.85 32.04
N ILE A 288 33.32 37.71 32.16
CA ILE A 288 33.43 38.94 31.37
C ILE A 288 33.45 38.63 29.86
N ALA A 289 34.22 37.63 29.44
CA ALA A 289 34.33 37.27 28.03
C ALA A 289 32.99 36.73 27.45
N ARG A 290 32.25 35.94 28.24
CA ARG A 290 30.93 35.42 27.88
C ARG A 290 29.87 36.51 27.80
N LEU A 291 29.83 37.41 28.79
CA LEU A 291 28.87 38.52 28.80
C LEU A 291 29.13 39.49 27.64
N ARG A 292 30.40 39.81 27.32
CA ARG A 292 30.75 40.60 26.12
C ARG A 292 30.29 39.94 24.82
N SER A 293 30.43 38.61 24.72
CA SER A 293 29.96 37.85 23.55
C SER A 293 28.44 37.93 23.38
N GLY A 294 27.69 37.85 24.48
CA GLY A 294 26.24 38.02 24.51
C GLY A 294 25.81 39.42 24.02
N VAL A 295 26.41 40.50 24.56
CA VAL A 295 26.10 41.88 24.14
C VAL A 295 26.41 42.11 22.66
N SER A 296 27.56 41.60 22.18
CA SER A 296 27.95 41.71 20.77
C SER A 296 26.90 41.07 19.85
N THR A 297 26.44 39.86 20.22
CA THR A 297 25.44 39.12 19.44
C THR A 297 24.09 39.84 19.41
N LEU A 298 23.63 40.38 20.55
CA LEU A 298 22.40 41.18 20.59
C LEU A 298 22.51 42.46 19.76
N SER A 299 23.66 43.14 19.83
CA SER A 299 23.94 44.37 19.06
C SER A 299 23.94 44.11 17.55
N GLU A 300 24.47 42.97 17.12
CA GLU A 300 24.46 42.55 15.71
C GLU A 300 23.04 42.22 15.23
N ALA A 301 22.29 41.43 16.00
CA ALA A 301 20.93 41.06 15.65
C ALA A 301 19.99 42.28 15.55
N LYS A 302 20.22 43.31 16.38
CA LYS A 302 19.47 44.58 16.34
C LYS A 302 19.65 45.40 15.07
N LYS A 303 20.69 45.14 14.26
CA LYS A 303 20.87 45.82 12.96
C LYS A 303 19.79 45.42 11.95
N SER A 304 19.13 44.27 12.13
CA SER A 304 18.11 43.73 11.23
C SER A 304 16.80 43.43 11.98
N THR A 305 16.04 44.48 12.33
CA THR A 305 14.80 44.40 13.11
C THR A 305 13.53 44.70 12.32
N LYS A 306 13.63 44.85 10.98
CA LYS A 306 12.49 45.24 10.14
C LYS A 306 11.38 44.18 10.20
N GLY A 307 10.24 44.55 10.81
CA GLY A 307 9.08 43.66 10.98
C GLY A 307 9.09 42.81 12.25
N ALA A 308 10.04 43.05 13.16
CA ALA A 308 10.07 42.37 14.46
C ALA A 308 8.99 42.91 15.42
N PRO A 309 8.36 42.06 16.24
CA PRO A 309 7.39 42.50 17.25
C PRO A 309 8.03 43.39 18.33
N PRO A 310 7.37 44.48 18.79
CA PRO A 310 7.94 45.39 19.79
C PRO A 310 8.19 44.70 21.14
N GLN A 311 7.38 43.71 21.51
CA GLN A 311 7.55 42.93 22.74
C GLN A 311 8.86 42.12 22.75
N LEU A 312 9.29 41.63 21.57
CA LEU A 312 10.56 40.91 21.45
C LEU A 312 11.74 41.86 21.61
N LEU A 313 11.63 43.08 21.05
CA LEU A 313 12.65 44.12 21.21
C LEU A 313 12.76 44.59 22.67
N ASP A 314 11.63 44.74 23.36
CA ASP A 314 11.59 45.05 24.79
C ASP A 314 12.25 43.96 25.65
N ALA A 315 11.97 42.68 25.38
CA ALA A 315 12.63 41.56 26.04
C ALA A 315 14.16 41.58 25.83
N ILE A 316 14.62 41.83 24.59
CA ILE A 316 16.04 41.97 24.27
C ILE A 316 16.67 43.15 25.02
N ASN A 317 16.01 44.32 25.05
CA ASN A 317 16.52 45.50 25.75
C ASN A 317 16.63 45.27 27.26
N LYS A 318 15.65 44.58 27.87
CA LYS A 318 15.69 44.19 29.27
C LYS A 318 16.84 43.24 29.58
N LEU A 319 17.04 42.22 28.74
CA LEU A 319 18.16 41.29 28.89
C LEU A 319 19.50 41.99 28.74
N GLU A 320 19.67 42.83 27.72
CA GLU A 320 20.89 43.60 27.50
C GLU A 320 21.22 44.52 28.67
N ALA A 321 20.22 45.20 29.26
CA ALA A 321 20.41 46.01 30.46
C ALA A 321 20.90 45.18 31.65
N ASN A 322 20.38 43.96 31.83
CA ASN A 322 20.83 43.05 32.89
C ASN A 322 22.26 42.52 32.63
N ILE A 323 22.58 42.15 31.39
CA ILE A 323 23.92 41.72 31.00
C ILE A 323 24.93 42.85 31.24
N ASN A 324 24.63 44.08 30.82
CA ASN A 324 25.53 45.23 31.00
C ASN A 324 25.78 45.54 32.48
N ARG A 325 24.74 45.50 33.33
CA ARG A 325 24.90 45.69 34.79
C ARG A 325 25.85 44.65 35.41
N ASN A 326 25.70 43.37 35.04
CA ASN A 326 26.57 42.31 35.54
C ASN A 326 27.98 42.40 34.95
N LEU A 327 28.10 42.78 33.68
CA LEU A 327 29.38 42.99 33.02
C LEU A 327 30.16 44.13 33.69
N ASP A 328 29.52 45.27 33.95
CA ASP A 328 30.15 46.40 34.64
C ASP A 328 30.62 46.04 36.04
N ARG A 329 29.82 45.24 36.77
CA ARG A 329 30.18 44.69 38.07
C ARG A 329 31.42 43.78 37.96
N ALA A 330 31.38 42.77 37.11
CA ALA A 330 32.45 41.79 36.94
C ALA A 330 33.76 42.44 36.48
N VAL A 331 33.69 43.40 35.55
CA VAL A 331 34.87 44.17 35.10
C VAL A 331 35.46 44.97 36.25
N LYS A 332 34.64 45.69 37.02
CA LYS A 332 35.11 46.47 38.16
C LYS A 332 35.74 45.62 39.27
N GLU A 333 35.20 44.44 39.52
CA GLU A 333 35.75 43.47 40.48
C GLU A 333 37.04 42.84 39.97
N ASN A 334 37.10 42.49 38.68
CA ASN A 334 38.32 41.97 38.07
C ASN A 334 39.44 43.02 38.07
N ASP A 335 39.15 44.28 37.76
CA ASP A 335 40.14 45.36 37.73
C ASP A 335 40.67 45.73 39.13
N ARG A 336 39.94 45.41 40.20
CA ARG A 336 40.28 45.80 41.58
C ARG A 336 40.70 44.66 42.50
N VAL A 337 40.22 43.45 42.25
CA VAL A 337 40.35 42.31 43.18
C VAL A 337 41.04 41.14 42.49
N TYR A 338 40.46 40.61 41.40
CA TYR A 338 40.90 39.34 40.83
C TYR A 338 42.09 39.48 39.86
N LEU A 339 42.19 40.60 39.15
CA LEU A 339 43.25 40.92 38.18
C LEU A 339 43.52 39.80 37.16
N MET A 340 42.48 39.04 36.80
CA MET A 340 42.60 37.93 35.87
C MET A 340 42.64 38.43 34.42
N ARG A 341 43.43 37.75 33.57
CA ARG A 341 43.50 38.06 32.15
C ARG A 341 42.24 37.58 31.44
N ILE A 342 41.50 38.51 30.84
CA ILE A 342 40.28 38.20 30.08
C ILE A 342 40.66 37.37 28.83
N PRO A 343 40.13 36.15 28.65
CA PRO A 343 40.36 35.33 27.47
C PRO A 343 39.68 35.92 26.23
N SER A 344 40.19 35.56 25.05
CA SER A 344 39.56 35.94 23.78
C SER A 344 38.27 35.12 23.56
N PRO A 345 37.24 35.66 22.89
CA PRO A 345 36.03 34.90 22.57
C PRO A 345 36.29 33.62 21.77
N SER A 346 37.32 33.61 20.92
CA SER A 346 37.74 32.46 20.11
C SER A 346 38.43 31.35 20.91
N SER A 347 38.94 31.64 22.11
CA SER A 347 39.59 30.65 22.98
C SER A 347 38.61 30.01 23.98
N LEU A 348 37.35 30.44 24.01
CA LEU A 348 36.35 29.92 24.95
C LEU A 348 35.77 28.58 24.47
N PRO A 349 35.53 27.61 25.36
CA PRO A 349 34.84 26.38 24.98
C PRO A 349 33.40 26.68 24.55
N PRO A 350 32.79 25.87 23.67
CA PRO A 350 31.37 26.02 23.33
C PRO A 350 30.48 25.94 24.59
N LEU A 351 29.42 26.77 24.63
CA LEU A 351 28.45 26.69 25.73
C LEU A 351 27.78 25.31 25.72
N PRO A 352 27.68 24.64 26.89
CA PRO A 352 27.00 23.35 26.95
C PRO A 352 25.51 23.54 26.63
N SER A 353 24.91 22.61 25.90
CA SER A 353 23.48 22.62 25.56
C SER A 353 22.81 21.32 26.01
N PHE A 354 21.49 21.38 26.25
CA PHE A 354 20.72 20.20 26.63
C PHE A 354 19.29 20.26 26.08
N SER A 355 18.92 19.27 25.24
CA SER A 355 17.55 19.15 24.70
C SER A 355 16.66 18.33 25.61
N MET A 356 15.53 18.91 26.00
CA MET A 356 14.46 18.24 26.74
C MET A 356 13.31 17.82 25.82
N VAL A 357 13.36 18.24 24.56
CA VAL A 357 12.30 18.02 23.57
C VAL A 357 12.82 17.19 22.40
N LYS A 358 11.94 16.37 21.84
CA LYS A 358 12.12 15.62 20.59
C LYS A 358 10.79 15.64 19.83
N PRO A 359 10.79 15.52 18.49
CA PRO A 359 9.56 15.39 17.71
C PRO A 359 8.72 14.20 18.20
N MET A 360 7.40 14.37 18.24
CA MET A 360 6.48 13.29 18.56
C MET A 360 6.54 12.20 17.48
N PRO A 361 6.64 10.91 17.84
CA PRO A 361 6.59 9.82 16.86
C PRO A 361 5.17 9.70 16.29
N MET A 362 4.95 10.26 15.09
CA MET A 362 3.63 10.26 14.45
C MET A 362 3.24 8.90 13.85
N ASN A 363 4.16 7.93 13.76
CA ASN A 363 3.88 6.61 13.20
C ASN A 363 2.74 5.89 13.95
N GLU A 364 2.70 5.99 15.28
CA GLU A 364 1.66 5.36 16.10
C GLU A 364 0.33 6.12 16.06
N VAL A 365 0.41 7.46 16.00
CA VAL A 365 -0.76 8.35 15.99
C VAL A 365 -1.50 8.27 14.66
N LEU A 366 -0.75 8.13 13.57
CA LEU A 366 -1.26 8.10 12.19
C LEU A 366 -1.32 6.67 11.63
N ASP A 367 -1.21 5.66 12.49
CA ASP A 367 -1.29 4.26 12.09
C ASP A 367 -2.69 3.94 11.53
N ALA A 368 -2.72 3.58 10.25
CA ALA A 368 -3.95 3.20 9.55
C ALA A 368 -4.20 1.68 9.60
N SER A 369 -3.30 0.87 10.19
CA SER A 369 -3.43 -0.60 10.22
C SER A 369 -4.69 -1.09 10.94
N LYS A 370 -5.21 -0.28 11.88
CA LYS A 370 -6.42 -0.57 12.66
C LYS A 370 -7.71 -0.10 11.98
N GLU A 371 -7.60 0.69 10.91
CA GLU A 371 -8.77 1.17 10.18
C GLU A 371 -9.39 0.02 9.38
N LYS A 372 -10.70 -0.15 9.52
CA LYS A 372 -11.46 -1.22 8.84
C LYS A 372 -12.21 -0.74 7.60
N MET A 373 -12.07 0.54 7.25
CA MET A 373 -12.69 1.08 6.05
C MET A 373 -12.27 0.28 4.82
N PHE A 374 -13.21 -0.05 3.95
CA PHE A 374 -12.97 -0.77 2.71
C PHE A 374 -12.27 -2.14 2.89
N ALA A 375 -12.41 -2.77 4.06
CA ALA A 375 -11.73 -4.03 4.38
C ALA A 375 -12.15 -5.20 3.46
N SER A 376 -13.36 -5.17 2.89
CA SER A 376 -13.83 -6.17 1.93
C SER A 376 -13.19 -6.03 0.54
N LEU A 377 -12.59 -4.87 0.23
CA LEU A 377 -11.95 -4.64 -1.06
C LEU A 377 -10.52 -5.16 -1.07
N VAL A 378 -10.25 -6.07 -1.99
CA VAL A 378 -8.90 -6.56 -2.30
C VAL A 378 -8.19 -5.51 -3.15
N PRO A 379 -7.00 -5.01 -2.77
CA PRO A 379 -6.22 -4.10 -3.61
C PRO A 379 -6.05 -4.62 -5.03
N ASP A 380 -6.11 -3.74 -6.04
CA ASP A 380 -5.88 -4.13 -7.45
C ASP A 380 -4.49 -4.77 -7.66
N SER A 381 -3.47 -4.29 -6.93
CA SER A 381 -2.14 -4.93 -6.93
C SER A 381 -2.16 -6.36 -6.41
N SER A 382 -2.97 -6.64 -5.39
CA SER A 382 -3.11 -7.97 -4.80
C SER A 382 -3.99 -8.87 -5.67
N ALA A 383 -5.01 -8.33 -6.32
CA ALA A 383 -5.83 -9.06 -7.29
C ALA A 383 -5.02 -9.47 -8.52
N LYS A 384 -4.24 -8.54 -9.10
CA LYS A 384 -3.31 -8.83 -10.22
C LYS A 384 -2.25 -9.85 -9.82
N ALA A 385 -1.69 -9.73 -8.61
CA ALA A 385 -0.73 -10.69 -8.08
C ALA A 385 -1.36 -12.08 -7.89
N LEU A 386 -2.59 -12.14 -7.37
CA LEU A 386 -3.32 -13.40 -7.22
C LEU A 386 -3.57 -14.04 -8.59
N SER A 387 -4.04 -13.28 -9.58
CA SER A 387 -4.24 -13.80 -10.95
C SER A 387 -2.95 -14.37 -11.55
N ARG A 388 -1.81 -13.67 -11.39
CA ARG A 388 -0.50 -14.18 -11.84
C ARG A 388 -0.11 -15.47 -11.13
N TYR A 389 -0.32 -15.55 -9.82
CA TYR A 389 -0.05 -16.77 -9.06
C TYR A 389 -0.93 -17.94 -9.52
N THR A 390 -2.24 -17.70 -9.70
CA THR A 390 -3.16 -18.71 -10.22
C THR A 390 -2.72 -19.19 -11.59
N GLU A 391 -2.26 -18.30 -12.47
CA GLU A 391 -1.71 -18.66 -13.79
C GLU A 391 -0.45 -19.53 -13.68
N MET A 392 0.48 -19.20 -12.76
CA MET A 392 1.67 -20.03 -12.50
C MET A 392 1.30 -21.44 -11.99
N VAL A 393 0.35 -21.53 -11.06
CA VAL A 393 -0.14 -22.81 -10.55
C VAL A 393 -0.85 -23.62 -11.64
N ASP A 394 -1.64 -22.95 -12.49
CA ASP A 394 -2.34 -23.58 -13.61
C ASP A 394 -1.37 -24.10 -14.67
N ASP A 395 -0.29 -23.38 -14.94
CA ASP A 395 0.77 -23.82 -15.83
C ASP A 395 1.50 -25.05 -15.29
N ILE A 396 1.77 -25.11 -13.98
CA ILE A 396 2.38 -26.30 -13.34
C ILE A 396 1.44 -27.49 -13.47
N ILE A 397 0.17 -27.35 -13.10
CA ILE A 397 -0.81 -28.43 -13.15
C ILE A 397 -1.00 -28.92 -14.58
N ARG A 398 -1.13 -28.00 -15.54
CA ARG A 398 -1.24 -28.34 -16.97
C ARG A 398 0.00 -29.12 -17.44
N THR A 399 1.20 -28.63 -17.14
CA THR A 399 2.45 -29.29 -17.53
C THR A 399 2.57 -30.70 -16.95
N GLN A 400 2.19 -30.87 -15.68
CA GLN A 400 2.26 -32.18 -15.02
C GLN A 400 1.17 -33.14 -15.52
N ALA A 401 -0.06 -32.66 -15.77
CA ALA A 401 -1.12 -33.45 -16.36
C ALA A 401 -0.76 -33.91 -17.79
N GLU A 402 -0.16 -33.02 -18.59
CA GLU A 402 0.36 -33.38 -19.92
C GLU A 402 1.44 -34.45 -19.86
N LYS A 403 2.38 -34.38 -18.89
CA LYS A 403 3.39 -35.43 -18.68
C LYS A 403 2.78 -36.77 -18.30
N LEU A 404 1.80 -36.79 -17.40
CA LEU A 404 1.08 -38.01 -17.01
C LEU A 404 0.35 -38.63 -18.21
N GLN A 405 -0.33 -37.80 -19.01
CA GLN A 405 -1.03 -38.25 -20.22
C GLN A 405 -0.06 -38.78 -21.28
N GLN A 406 1.07 -38.10 -21.51
CA GLN A 406 2.12 -38.56 -22.42
C GLN A 406 2.73 -39.89 -21.96
N GLY A 407 2.96 -40.07 -20.65
CA GLY A 407 3.40 -41.34 -20.08
C GLY A 407 2.44 -42.47 -20.38
N SER A 408 1.13 -42.25 -20.17
CA SER A 408 0.09 -43.24 -20.43
C SER A 408 -0.02 -43.59 -21.92
N GLU A 409 0.05 -42.59 -22.78
CA GLU A 409 0.02 -42.78 -24.23
C GLU A 409 1.27 -43.53 -24.73
N LEU A 410 2.46 -43.20 -24.20
CA LEU A 410 3.70 -43.90 -24.53
C LEU A 410 3.61 -45.39 -24.15
N THR A 411 3.09 -45.71 -22.96
CA THR A 411 2.85 -47.10 -22.55
C THR A 411 1.92 -47.80 -23.53
N ARG A 412 0.79 -47.17 -23.87
CA ARG A 412 -0.20 -47.73 -24.79
C ARG A 412 0.39 -48.04 -26.17
N VAL A 413 1.20 -47.12 -26.71
CA VAL A 413 1.88 -47.31 -28.00
C VAL A 413 2.90 -48.45 -27.92
N ARG A 414 3.74 -48.47 -26.88
CA ARG A 414 4.78 -49.51 -26.72
C ARG A 414 4.21 -50.90 -26.53
N LEU A 415 3.15 -51.03 -25.71
CA LEU A 415 2.46 -52.32 -25.54
C LEU A 415 1.85 -52.81 -26.85
N LYS A 416 1.23 -51.91 -27.61
CA LYS A 416 0.68 -52.22 -28.93
C LYS A 416 1.75 -52.64 -29.93
N ASP A 417 2.92 -52.01 -29.94
CA ASP A 417 4.05 -52.40 -30.80
C ASP A 417 4.58 -53.80 -30.46
N MET A 418 4.37 -54.27 -29.23
CA MET A 418 4.78 -55.59 -28.74
C MET A 418 3.63 -56.64 -28.81
N ASP A 419 2.46 -56.28 -29.36
CA ASP A 419 1.24 -57.10 -29.33
C ASP A 419 0.91 -57.64 -27.93
N LEU A 420 1.21 -56.86 -26.88
CA LEU A 420 0.90 -57.16 -25.48
C LEU A 420 -0.27 -56.29 -25.01
N PRO A 421 -1.16 -56.82 -24.15
CA PRO A 421 -1.16 -58.15 -23.52
C PRO A 421 -1.71 -59.29 -24.41
N ASP A 422 -2.16 -58.98 -25.61
CA ASP A 422 -2.91 -59.90 -26.50
C ASP A 422 -2.17 -61.21 -26.78
N SER A 423 -0.84 -61.17 -26.94
CA SER A 423 0.01 -62.35 -27.18
C SER A 423 0.06 -63.31 -25.98
N ILE A 424 0.02 -62.80 -24.74
CA ILE A 424 -0.05 -63.64 -23.53
C ILE A 424 -1.44 -64.26 -23.39
N LEU A 425 -2.48 -63.47 -23.66
CA LEU A 425 -3.87 -63.93 -23.58
C LEU A 425 -4.17 -65.02 -24.64
N ALA A 426 -3.53 -64.92 -25.82
CA ALA A 426 -3.61 -65.94 -26.86
C ALA A 426 -2.99 -67.31 -26.45
N LEU A 427 -1.95 -67.31 -25.59
CA LEU A 427 -1.31 -68.51 -25.07
C LEU A 427 -2.19 -69.27 -24.06
N GLU A 428 -3.00 -68.56 -23.27
CA GLU A 428 -3.84 -69.16 -22.23
C GLU A 428 -5.05 -69.93 -22.78
N GLY A 429 -5.41 -69.71 -24.04
CA GLY A 429 -6.36 -70.53 -24.78
C GLY A 429 -7.77 -70.60 -24.16
N HIS A 430 -8.14 -69.66 -23.29
CA HIS A 430 -9.49 -69.49 -22.76
C HIS A 430 -10.09 -68.25 -23.43
N PHE A 431 -11.02 -68.47 -24.37
CA PHE A 431 -11.80 -67.40 -24.97
C PHE A 431 -12.87 -66.93 -23.98
N THR A 432 -12.47 -66.05 -23.08
CA THR A 432 -13.35 -65.10 -22.40
C THR A 432 -12.79 -63.72 -22.69
N LEU A 433 -13.65 -62.73 -22.96
CA LEU A 433 -13.22 -61.34 -23.14
C LEU A 433 -12.24 -60.99 -22.00
N PRO A 434 -11.02 -60.50 -22.31
CA PRO A 434 -10.02 -60.14 -21.28
C PRO A 434 -10.68 -59.30 -20.20
N VAL A 435 -10.36 -59.57 -18.93
CA VAL A 435 -11.07 -58.97 -17.79
C VAL A 435 -11.08 -57.44 -17.90
N ASP A 436 -9.97 -56.84 -18.32
CA ASP A 436 -9.84 -55.39 -18.49
C ASP A 436 -10.76 -54.85 -19.60
N LEU A 437 -10.83 -55.54 -20.75
CA LEU A 437 -11.76 -55.18 -21.83
C LEU A 437 -13.22 -55.38 -21.44
N LYS A 438 -13.50 -56.37 -20.58
CA LYS A 438 -14.84 -56.61 -20.04
C LYS A 438 -15.23 -55.50 -19.06
N GLU A 439 -14.30 -55.10 -18.19
CA GLU A 439 -14.49 -53.98 -17.26
C GLU A 439 -14.66 -52.65 -18.01
N ASP A 440 -13.88 -52.40 -19.07
CA ASP A 440 -14.03 -51.21 -19.92
C ASP A 440 -15.38 -51.19 -20.66
N VAL A 441 -15.82 -52.33 -21.21
CA VAL A 441 -17.14 -52.47 -21.83
C VAL A 441 -18.26 -52.25 -20.80
N GLU A 442 -18.13 -52.84 -19.61
CA GLU A 442 -19.08 -52.64 -18.51
C GLU A 442 -19.10 -51.18 -18.06
N ALA A 443 -17.96 -50.50 -17.97
CA ALA A 443 -17.87 -49.09 -17.62
C ALA A 443 -18.56 -48.18 -18.67
N VAL A 444 -18.38 -48.47 -19.96
CA VAL A 444 -19.09 -47.77 -21.05
C VAL A 444 -20.60 -48.01 -20.98
N GLN A 445 -21.03 -49.24 -20.71
CA GLN A 445 -22.44 -49.60 -20.55
C GLN A 445 -23.07 -48.94 -19.31
N ILE A 446 -22.36 -48.89 -18.18
CA ILE A 446 -22.77 -48.20 -16.95
C ILE A 446 -22.91 -46.69 -17.21
N SER A 447 -22.04 -46.12 -18.04
CA SER A 447 -22.08 -44.72 -18.45
C SER A 447 -23.20 -44.39 -19.46
N GLY A 448 -24.07 -45.35 -19.77
CA GLY A 448 -25.22 -45.19 -20.65
C GLY A 448 -24.98 -45.60 -22.11
N GLY A 449 -23.77 -46.09 -22.45
CA GLY A 449 -23.44 -46.59 -23.78
C GLY A 449 -23.58 -45.54 -24.90
N PRO A 450 -23.66 -45.99 -26.16
CA PRO A 450 -23.91 -45.14 -27.33
C PRO A 450 -25.19 -44.30 -27.21
N ALA A 451 -26.25 -44.87 -26.63
CA ALA A 451 -27.52 -44.17 -26.41
C ALA A 451 -27.40 -43.00 -25.41
N GLY A 452 -26.58 -43.14 -24.38
CA GLY A 452 -26.28 -42.06 -23.43
C GLY A 452 -25.50 -40.93 -24.09
N LEU A 453 -24.52 -41.25 -24.95
CA LEU A 453 -23.78 -40.26 -25.72
C LEU A 453 -24.67 -39.48 -26.70
N ASP A 454 -25.62 -40.16 -27.36
CA ASP A 454 -26.62 -39.52 -28.21
C ASP A 454 -27.54 -38.58 -27.42
N ALA A 455 -27.90 -38.93 -26.18
CA ALA A 455 -28.67 -38.06 -25.30
C ALA A 455 -27.91 -36.79 -24.90
N GLU A 456 -26.61 -36.91 -24.59
CA GLU A 456 -25.73 -35.76 -24.30
C GLU A 456 -25.54 -34.85 -25.52
N LEU A 457 -25.37 -35.43 -26.72
CA LEU A 457 -25.34 -34.66 -27.97
C LEU A 457 -26.66 -33.91 -28.21
N GLN A 458 -27.79 -34.52 -27.84
CA GLN A 458 -29.09 -33.86 -27.93
C GLN A 458 -29.21 -32.69 -26.93
N GLN A 459 -28.75 -32.84 -25.69
CA GLN A 459 -28.67 -31.73 -24.74
C GLN A 459 -27.79 -30.58 -25.24
N LEU A 460 -26.65 -30.91 -25.84
CA LEU A 460 -25.74 -29.92 -26.41
C LEU A 460 -26.43 -29.09 -27.51
N ARG A 461 -27.24 -29.73 -28.36
CA ARG A 461 -28.06 -29.03 -29.38
C ARG A 461 -29.09 -28.11 -28.76
N ASP A 462 -29.76 -28.55 -27.70
CA ASP A 462 -30.74 -27.73 -26.98
C ASP A 462 -30.09 -26.51 -26.31
N LEU A 463 -28.94 -26.68 -25.66
CA LEU A 463 -28.17 -25.58 -25.07
C LEU A 463 -27.71 -24.57 -26.13
N ARG A 464 -27.23 -25.06 -27.28
CA ARG A 464 -26.89 -24.20 -28.42
C ARG A 464 -28.10 -23.39 -28.88
N ARG A 465 -29.27 -24.01 -29.03
CA ARG A 465 -30.51 -23.32 -29.42
C ARG A 465 -30.87 -22.22 -28.43
N VAL A 466 -30.89 -22.52 -27.13
CA VAL A 466 -31.23 -21.55 -26.08
C VAL A 466 -30.27 -20.35 -26.09
N ASN A 467 -28.96 -20.60 -26.20
CA ASN A 467 -27.98 -19.50 -26.24
C ASN A 467 -28.12 -18.64 -27.51
N GLN A 468 -28.44 -19.25 -28.65
CA GLN A 468 -28.71 -18.53 -29.89
C GLN A 468 -29.97 -17.66 -29.76
N GLU A 469 -31.05 -18.18 -29.18
CA GLU A 469 -32.30 -17.45 -28.94
C GLU A 469 -32.07 -16.23 -28.02
N LEU A 470 -31.32 -16.39 -26.92
CA LEU A 470 -31.00 -15.29 -26.01
C LEU A 470 -30.17 -14.19 -26.69
N LEU A 471 -29.23 -14.57 -27.56
CA LEU A 471 -28.43 -13.62 -28.33
C LEU A 471 -29.32 -12.81 -29.29
N VAL A 472 -30.18 -13.50 -30.06
CA VAL A 472 -31.10 -12.87 -31.01
C VAL A 472 -32.08 -11.94 -30.29
N GLN A 473 -32.68 -12.38 -29.18
CA GLN A 473 -33.58 -11.54 -28.37
C GLN A 473 -32.87 -10.27 -27.87
N THR A 474 -31.63 -10.39 -27.42
CA THR A 474 -30.84 -9.24 -26.94
C THR A 474 -30.54 -8.26 -28.09
N GLU A 475 -30.17 -8.77 -29.27
CA GLU A 475 -29.99 -7.96 -30.47
C GLU A 475 -31.27 -7.25 -30.90
N GLU A 476 -32.41 -7.94 -30.89
CA GLU A 476 -33.71 -7.39 -31.22
C GLU A 476 -34.12 -6.25 -30.28
N LEU A 477 -33.88 -6.42 -28.96
CA LEU A 477 -34.16 -5.38 -27.97
C LEU A 477 -33.31 -4.13 -28.20
N LEU A 478 -32.01 -4.29 -28.47
CA LEU A 478 -31.10 -3.19 -28.78
C LEU A 478 -31.50 -2.48 -30.09
N GLN A 479 -31.87 -3.23 -31.12
CA GLN A 479 -32.34 -2.67 -32.38
C GLN A 479 -33.67 -1.95 -32.23
N LYS A 480 -34.59 -2.50 -31.44
CA LYS A 480 -35.89 -1.88 -31.18
C LYS A 480 -35.73 -0.52 -30.51
N GLU A 481 -34.93 -0.45 -29.45
CA GLU A 481 -34.64 0.81 -28.76
C GLU A 481 -33.97 1.83 -29.70
N ALA A 482 -32.99 1.38 -30.50
CA ALA A 482 -32.31 2.25 -31.46
C ALA A 482 -33.26 2.79 -32.55
N ARG A 483 -34.23 1.98 -33.01
CA ARG A 483 -35.27 2.41 -33.95
C ARG A 483 -36.24 3.40 -33.30
N GLU A 484 -36.64 3.17 -32.06
CA GLU A 484 -37.51 4.06 -31.30
C GLU A 484 -36.83 5.43 -31.05
N ASP A 485 -35.54 5.46 -30.66
CA ASP A 485 -34.77 6.70 -30.53
C ASP A 485 -34.64 7.45 -31.87
N ALA A 486 -34.37 6.73 -32.97
CA ALA A 486 -34.31 7.33 -34.30
C ALA A 486 -35.66 7.92 -34.73
N GLN A 487 -36.77 7.21 -34.45
CA GLN A 487 -38.12 7.65 -34.74
C GLN A 487 -38.48 8.91 -33.93
N PHE A 488 -38.22 8.91 -32.61
CA PHE A 488 -38.51 10.05 -31.75
C PHE A 488 -37.62 11.26 -32.06
N ARG A 489 -36.35 11.05 -32.40
CA ARG A 489 -35.49 12.14 -32.87
C ARG A 489 -36.00 12.74 -34.18
N GLY A 490 -36.53 11.91 -35.09
CA GLY A 490 -37.18 12.36 -36.32
C GLY A 490 -38.48 13.14 -36.07
N GLN A 491 -39.31 12.71 -35.13
CA GLN A 491 -40.61 13.34 -34.82
C GLN A 491 -40.49 14.62 -33.99
N PHE A 492 -39.59 14.64 -33.01
CA PHE A 492 -39.52 15.70 -32.00
C PHE A 492 -38.31 16.63 -32.17
N GLY A 493 -37.39 16.33 -33.08
CA GLY A 493 -36.27 17.19 -33.48
C GLY A 493 -35.53 17.80 -32.28
N THR A 494 -35.62 19.12 -32.13
CA THR A 494 -34.94 19.91 -31.09
C THR A 494 -35.47 19.70 -29.67
N ARG A 495 -36.62 19.04 -29.48
CA ARG A 495 -37.16 18.70 -28.15
C ARG A 495 -36.62 17.37 -27.61
N TRP A 496 -35.96 16.56 -28.44
CA TRP A 496 -35.36 15.29 -28.04
C TRP A 496 -33.86 15.45 -27.78
N THR A 497 -33.52 15.95 -26.59
CA THR A 497 -32.14 16.29 -26.19
C THR A 497 -31.35 15.12 -25.61
N ARG A 498 -31.84 13.88 -25.75
CA ARG A 498 -31.16 12.69 -25.21
C ARG A 498 -29.97 12.30 -26.10
N PRO A 499 -28.85 11.83 -25.51
CA PRO A 499 -27.74 11.29 -26.27
C PRO A 499 -28.20 10.15 -27.18
N GLN A 500 -27.59 10.03 -28.36
CA GLN A 500 -27.97 9.01 -29.34
C GLN A 500 -27.79 7.61 -28.78
N SER A 501 -28.80 6.77 -28.92
CA SER A 501 -28.80 5.42 -28.35
C SER A 501 -27.63 4.58 -28.86
N SER A 502 -27.25 4.71 -30.14
CA SER A 502 -26.06 4.03 -30.70
C SER A 502 -24.75 4.39 -30.00
N THR A 503 -24.66 5.56 -29.36
CA THR A 503 -23.48 6.00 -28.61
C THR A 503 -23.49 5.41 -27.19
N LEU A 504 -24.66 5.32 -26.57
CA LEU A 504 -24.87 4.72 -25.24
C LEU A 504 -24.75 3.19 -25.27
N THR A 505 -25.28 2.53 -26.30
CA THR A 505 -25.32 1.06 -26.42
C THR A 505 -24.09 0.47 -27.08
N LYS A 506 -23.12 1.29 -27.53
CA LYS A 506 -21.92 0.81 -28.23
C LYS A 506 -21.17 -0.30 -27.49
N ASN A 507 -20.97 -0.15 -26.18
CA ASN A 507 -20.31 -1.18 -25.37
C ASN A 507 -21.11 -2.50 -25.32
N LEU A 508 -22.44 -2.41 -25.25
CA LEU A 508 -23.32 -3.59 -25.28
C LEU A 508 -23.26 -4.27 -26.64
N GLN A 509 -23.26 -3.50 -27.74
CA GLN A 509 -23.12 -4.03 -29.09
C GLN A 509 -21.78 -4.75 -29.28
N ASP A 510 -20.68 -4.18 -28.76
CA ASP A 510 -19.36 -4.81 -28.80
C ASP A 510 -19.35 -6.14 -28.02
N ARG A 511 -20.03 -6.23 -26.88
CA ARG A 511 -20.18 -7.48 -26.11
C ARG A 511 -21.02 -8.52 -26.84
N VAL A 512 -22.13 -8.12 -27.45
CA VAL A 512 -22.99 -9.00 -28.26
C VAL A 512 -22.20 -9.59 -29.44
N ASN A 513 -21.42 -8.77 -30.15
CA ASN A 513 -20.55 -9.24 -31.23
C ASN A 513 -19.51 -10.26 -30.76
N ARG A 514 -18.94 -10.09 -29.56
CA ARG A 514 -18.03 -11.08 -28.96
C ARG A 514 -18.75 -12.39 -28.65
N PHE A 515 -19.94 -12.34 -28.07
CA PHE A 515 -20.73 -13.55 -27.78
C PHE A 515 -21.14 -14.28 -29.07
N ALA A 516 -21.51 -13.55 -30.13
CA ALA A 516 -21.77 -14.13 -31.44
C ALA A 516 -20.53 -14.84 -32.01
N GLY A 517 -19.34 -14.26 -31.85
CA GLY A 517 -18.06 -14.89 -32.21
C GLY A 517 -17.81 -16.19 -31.44
N ASN A 518 -18.02 -16.18 -30.13
CA ASN A 518 -17.85 -17.37 -29.28
C ASN A 518 -18.84 -18.48 -29.66
N LEU A 519 -20.11 -18.14 -29.94
CA LEU A 519 -21.11 -19.12 -30.39
C LEU A 519 -20.74 -19.74 -31.73
N LYS A 520 -20.14 -18.98 -32.64
CA LYS A 520 -19.64 -19.51 -33.92
C LYS A 520 -18.51 -20.51 -33.70
N GLN A 521 -17.56 -20.19 -32.83
CA GLN A 521 -16.46 -21.09 -32.48
C GLN A 521 -16.96 -22.37 -31.79
N ALA A 522 -17.93 -22.23 -30.88
CA ALA A 522 -18.58 -23.38 -30.24
C ALA A 522 -19.26 -24.28 -31.28
N ALA A 523 -20.02 -23.70 -32.21
CA ALA A 523 -20.68 -24.46 -33.27
C ALA A 523 -19.71 -25.24 -34.18
N GLU A 524 -18.52 -24.68 -34.46
CA GLU A 524 -17.47 -25.40 -35.19
C GLU A 524 -16.91 -26.58 -34.38
N SER A 525 -16.80 -26.44 -33.06
CA SER A 525 -16.39 -27.51 -32.15
C SER A 525 -17.43 -28.61 -32.07
N ASP A 526 -18.70 -28.24 -31.89
CA ASP A 526 -19.83 -29.17 -31.87
C ASP A 526 -19.87 -29.99 -33.16
N ALA A 527 -19.69 -29.34 -34.31
CA ALA A 527 -19.65 -30.02 -35.61
C ALA A 527 -18.46 -30.98 -35.77
N ARG A 528 -17.33 -30.75 -35.08
CA ARG A 528 -16.20 -31.70 -35.04
C ARG A 528 -16.55 -32.90 -34.17
N ILE A 529 -17.14 -32.67 -33.00
CA ILE A 529 -17.56 -33.73 -32.08
C ILE A 529 -18.62 -34.61 -32.75
N GLU A 530 -19.67 -34.03 -33.33
CA GLU A 530 -20.72 -34.77 -34.04
C GLU A 530 -20.17 -35.63 -35.18
N ARG A 531 -19.19 -35.10 -35.95
CA ARG A 531 -18.50 -35.89 -36.99
C ARG A 531 -17.71 -37.04 -36.40
N SER A 532 -16.92 -36.80 -35.36
CA SER A 532 -16.14 -37.84 -34.68
C SER A 532 -17.04 -38.95 -34.13
N VAL A 533 -18.15 -38.60 -33.49
CA VAL A 533 -19.11 -39.59 -32.98
C VAL A 533 -19.70 -40.40 -34.12
N LYS A 534 -20.10 -39.74 -35.21
CA LYS A 534 -20.66 -40.41 -36.39
C LYS A 534 -19.66 -41.38 -37.05
N ASP A 535 -18.40 -40.98 -37.17
CA ASP A 535 -17.34 -41.81 -37.79
C ASP A 535 -17.07 -43.09 -36.98
N HIS A 536 -17.22 -43.04 -35.65
CA HIS A 536 -17.01 -44.17 -34.75
C HIS A 536 -18.29 -44.92 -34.36
N ALA A 537 -19.47 -44.46 -34.82
CA ALA A 537 -20.77 -45.00 -34.39
C ALA A 537 -20.92 -46.51 -34.67
N ALA A 538 -20.41 -46.99 -35.81
CA ALA A 538 -20.45 -48.41 -36.15
C ALA A 538 -19.66 -49.27 -35.15
N LEU A 539 -18.48 -48.82 -34.73
CA LEU A 539 -17.66 -49.49 -33.72
C LEU A 539 -18.29 -49.40 -32.33
N MET A 540 -18.85 -48.24 -31.97
CA MET A 540 -19.54 -48.05 -30.69
C MET A 540 -20.79 -48.93 -30.57
N SER A 541 -21.49 -49.22 -31.67
CA SER A 541 -22.68 -50.08 -31.65
C SER A 541 -22.38 -51.54 -31.25
N ILE A 542 -21.12 -51.99 -31.44
CA ILE A 542 -20.67 -53.32 -31.02
C ILE A 542 -20.63 -53.42 -29.48
N LEU A 543 -20.37 -52.30 -28.79
CA LEU A 543 -20.28 -52.24 -27.33
C LEU A 543 -21.64 -52.38 -26.63
N ASP A 544 -22.74 -52.17 -27.35
CA ASP A 544 -24.12 -52.31 -26.86
C ASP A 544 -24.68 -53.75 -26.99
N CYS A 545 -24.03 -54.61 -27.78
CA CYS A 545 -24.52 -55.96 -28.07
C CYS A 545 -24.09 -56.99 -27.02
N ARG A 546 -25.03 -57.77 -26.46
CA ARG A 546 -24.70 -59.02 -25.74
C ARG A 546 -24.70 -60.22 -26.69
N PRO A 547 -23.69 -61.12 -26.65
CA PRO A 547 -22.32 -60.95 -26.16
C PRO A 547 -21.39 -60.53 -27.31
N ILE A 548 -20.49 -59.56 -27.04
CA ILE A 548 -19.36 -59.16 -27.92
C ILE A 548 -18.56 -60.40 -28.38
N GLU A 549 -18.56 -61.46 -27.58
CA GLU A 549 -17.96 -62.77 -27.86
C GLU A 549 -18.43 -63.39 -29.19
N SER A 550 -19.63 -63.06 -29.66
CA SER A 550 -20.17 -63.56 -30.95
C SER A 550 -19.63 -62.83 -32.18
N ALA A 551 -19.01 -61.66 -32.02
CA ALA A 551 -18.44 -60.85 -33.10
C ALA A 551 -16.93 -61.07 -33.28
N LEU A 552 -16.29 -61.87 -32.42
CA LEU A 552 -14.84 -62.12 -32.46
C LEU A 552 -14.51 -63.32 -33.38
N PRO A 553 -13.54 -63.19 -34.30
CA PRO A 553 -13.06 -64.34 -35.09
C PRO A 553 -12.28 -65.33 -34.21
N SER A 554 -12.55 -66.63 -34.35
CA SER A 554 -11.86 -67.68 -33.60
C SER A 554 -10.51 -68.03 -34.22
N LEU A 555 -9.42 -67.81 -33.47
CA LEU A 555 -8.09 -68.28 -33.83
C LEU A 555 -7.80 -69.61 -33.11
N ALA A 556 -7.42 -70.63 -33.87
CA ALA A 556 -7.07 -71.94 -33.32
C ALA A 556 -5.71 -71.88 -32.59
N ARG A 557 -5.61 -72.57 -31.45
CA ARG A 557 -4.38 -72.69 -30.66
C ARG A 557 -3.22 -73.20 -31.54
N PRO A 558 -2.04 -72.56 -31.53
CA PRO A 558 -0.81 -73.20 -31.96
C PRO A 558 -0.54 -74.42 -31.06
N ILE A 559 -0.05 -75.51 -31.64
CA ILE A 559 0.29 -76.75 -30.94
C ILE A 559 1.49 -76.46 -30.01
N MET A 560 1.31 -76.67 -28.70
CA MET A 560 2.30 -76.39 -27.64
C MET A 560 3.66 -77.07 -27.88
N SER A 561 4.74 -76.31 -27.66
CA SER A 561 6.04 -76.83 -27.21
C SER A 561 6.14 -76.63 -25.69
N LEU A 562 6.76 -77.58 -24.99
CA LEU A 562 6.87 -77.63 -23.53
C LEU A 562 8.33 -77.41 -23.14
N ASP A 563 8.68 -76.22 -22.67
CA ASP A 563 9.92 -75.95 -21.93
C ASP A 563 9.61 -75.14 -20.67
N ALA A 564 10.07 -75.61 -19.50
CA ALA A 564 9.84 -74.97 -18.19
C ALA A 564 10.44 -73.54 -18.07
N ASN A 565 11.28 -73.15 -19.03
CA ASN A 565 11.87 -71.82 -19.13
C ASN A 565 10.88 -70.80 -19.74
N GLU A 566 9.99 -71.23 -20.63
CA GLU A 566 8.99 -70.37 -21.28
C GLU A 566 7.88 -69.96 -20.30
N ASP A 567 7.44 -70.87 -19.43
CA ASP A 567 6.48 -70.57 -18.35
C ASP A 567 7.01 -69.53 -17.35
N ALA A 568 8.33 -69.55 -17.07
CA ALA A 568 8.98 -68.58 -16.20
C ALA A 568 9.01 -67.18 -16.84
N VAL A 569 9.24 -67.09 -18.15
CA VAL A 569 9.21 -65.83 -18.92
C VAL A 569 7.80 -65.26 -18.98
N VAL A 570 6.78 -66.09 -19.25
CA VAL A 570 5.36 -65.66 -19.24
C VAL A 570 4.92 -65.19 -17.86
N GLY A 571 5.37 -65.86 -16.79
CA GLY A 571 5.12 -65.44 -15.41
C GLY A 571 5.75 -64.09 -15.07
N ALA A 572 6.99 -63.85 -15.50
CA ALA A 572 7.68 -62.58 -15.31
C ALA A 572 7.00 -61.43 -16.09
N LEU A 573 6.61 -61.67 -17.35
CA LEU A 573 5.95 -60.66 -18.19
C LEU A 573 4.59 -60.24 -17.61
N LYS A 574 3.80 -61.19 -17.08
CA LYS A 574 2.54 -60.90 -16.37
C LYS A 574 2.75 -60.05 -15.12
N GLN A 575 3.82 -60.31 -14.37
CA GLN A 575 4.14 -59.52 -13.19
C GLN A 575 4.51 -58.09 -13.57
N SER A 576 5.32 -57.90 -14.62
CA SER A 576 5.68 -56.58 -15.14
C SER A 576 4.48 -55.79 -15.67
N LEU A 577 3.54 -56.45 -16.36
CA LEU A 577 2.29 -55.81 -16.82
C LEU A 577 1.41 -55.33 -15.66
N ARG A 578 1.24 -56.13 -14.60
CA ARG A 578 0.51 -55.70 -13.38
C ARG A 578 1.18 -54.52 -12.68
N GLN A 579 2.51 -54.47 -12.68
CA GLN A 579 3.24 -53.32 -12.14
C GLN A 579 3.00 -52.06 -12.98
N LEU A 580 2.92 -52.19 -14.30
CA LEU A 580 2.62 -51.11 -15.22
C LEU A 580 1.18 -50.58 -15.06
N GLU A 581 0.20 -51.46 -14.87
CA GLU A 581 -1.19 -51.09 -14.52
C GLU A 581 -1.25 -50.35 -13.19
N THR A 582 -0.49 -50.81 -12.18
CA THR A 582 -0.39 -50.14 -10.88
C THR A 582 0.16 -48.72 -11.03
N LEU A 583 1.20 -48.53 -11.86
CA LEU A 583 1.75 -47.21 -12.16
C LEU A 583 0.73 -46.32 -12.91
N GLY A 584 -0.08 -46.91 -13.80
CA GLY A 584 -1.17 -46.22 -14.48
C GLY A 584 -2.27 -45.74 -13.51
N ALA A 585 -2.71 -46.61 -12.60
CA ALA A 585 -3.71 -46.27 -11.57
C ALA A 585 -3.21 -45.17 -10.61
N GLN A 586 -1.91 -45.14 -10.30
CA GLN A 586 -1.31 -44.08 -9.49
C GLN A 586 -1.41 -42.69 -10.15
N ARG A 587 -1.48 -42.59 -11.49
CA ARG A 587 -1.55 -41.30 -12.20
C ARG A 587 -2.83 -40.54 -11.92
N ALA A 588 -3.95 -41.24 -11.90
CA ALA A 588 -5.24 -40.65 -11.56
C ALA A 588 -5.20 -40.06 -10.13
N GLY A 589 -4.59 -40.78 -9.18
CA GLY A 589 -4.37 -40.29 -7.82
C GLY A 589 -3.46 -39.06 -7.75
N LEU A 590 -2.35 -39.04 -8.51
CA LEU A 590 -1.43 -37.88 -8.57
C LEU A 590 -2.12 -36.65 -9.17
N GLU A 591 -2.93 -36.82 -10.22
CA GLU A 591 -3.69 -35.73 -10.84
C GLU A 591 -4.77 -35.18 -9.91
N ASP A 592 -5.49 -36.05 -9.20
CA ASP A 592 -6.49 -35.65 -8.21
C ASP A 592 -5.86 -34.90 -7.02
N MET A 593 -4.67 -35.32 -6.57
CA MET A 593 -3.92 -34.60 -5.52
C MET A 593 -3.51 -33.19 -5.97
N LEU A 594 -3.09 -33.00 -7.23
CA LEU A 594 -2.79 -31.67 -7.78
C LEU A 594 -4.03 -30.76 -7.80
N LYS A 595 -5.18 -31.29 -8.24
CA LYS A 595 -6.45 -30.54 -8.28
C LYS A 595 -6.93 -30.17 -6.87
N GLU A 596 -6.82 -31.08 -5.91
CA GLU A 596 -7.23 -30.84 -4.53
C GLU A 596 -6.29 -29.85 -3.81
N MET A 597 -4.98 -29.90 -4.09
CA MET A 597 -4.02 -28.90 -3.62
C MET A 597 -4.38 -27.50 -4.11
N LYS A 598 -4.64 -27.34 -5.42
CA LYS A 598 -5.09 -26.06 -6.00
C LYS A 598 -6.36 -25.53 -5.32
N ARG A 599 -7.33 -26.40 -5.07
CA ARG A 599 -8.61 -26.01 -4.45
C ARG A 599 -8.44 -25.45 -3.04
N LYS A 600 -7.43 -25.92 -2.30
CA LYS A 600 -7.12 -25.50 -0.93
C LYS A 600 -6.12 -24.35 -0.85
N ASP A 601 -5.48 -23.98 -1.95
CA ASP A 601 -4.40 -23.00 -1.98
C ASP A 601 -4.93 -21.57 -2.14
N ASP A 602 -5.27 -20.94 -1.02
CA ASP A 602 -5.62 -19.52 -0.95
C ASP A 602 -4.44 -18.68 -0.42
N ILE A 603 -3.80 -17.94 -1.31
CA ILE A 603 -2.70 -17.04 -0.97
C ILE A 603 -3.14 -15.59 -0.73
N LEU A 604 -4.43 -15.27 -0.93
CA LEU A 604 -4.95 -13.91 -0.82
C LEU A 604 -4.65 -13.28 0.56
N PRO A 605 -4.81 -13.97 1.70
CA PRO A 605 -4.46 -13.41 3.01
C PRO A 605 -2.97 -13.07 3.14
N LYS A 606 -2.09 -13.87 2.52
CA LYS A 606 -0.63 -13.64 2.54
C LYS A 606 -0.23 -12.48 1.62
N LEU A 607 -0.93 -12.30 0.50
CA LEU A 607 -0.77 -11.14 -0.38
C LEU A 607 -1.28 -9.84 0.24
N MET A 608 -2.27 -9.90 1.11
CA MET A 608 -2.77 -8.73 1.84
C MET A 608 -1.86 -8.32 3.02
N ALA A 609 -1.17 -9.29 3.63
CA ALA A 609 -0.28 -9.05 4.76
C ALA A 609 1.17 -8.70 4.35
N SER A 610 1.60 -9.10 3.15
CA SER A 610 2.97 -8.89 2.70
C SER A 610 3.16 -7.51 2.07
N THR A 611 4.17 -6.78 2.58
CA THR A 611 4.68 -5.53 2.02
C THR A 611 6.05 -5.73 1.33
N GLY A 612 6.50 -6.98 1.19
CA GLY A 612 7.78 -7.38 0.60
C GLY A 612 7.70 -7.78 -0.88
N SER A 613 8.78 -8.36 -1.41
CA SER A 613 8.86 -8.85 -2.81
C SER A 613 7.80 -9.92 -3.08
N GLN A 614 6.93 -9.66 -4.06
CA GLN A 614 5.88 -10.59 -4.48
C GLN A 614 6.48 -11.88 -5.07
N GLU A 615 7.65 -11.80 -5.71
CA GLU A 615 8.31 -12.95 -6.33
C GLU A 615 8.81 -13.97 -5.32
N ASP A 616 9.31 -13.52 -4.16
CA ASP A 616 9.81 -14.42 -3.12
C ASP A 616 8.66 -15.18 -2.46
N LEU A 617 7.51 -14.50 -2.29
CA LEU A 617 6.29 -15.14 -1.82
C LEU A 617 5.81 -16.19 -2.82
N PHE A 618 5.77 -15.86 -4.11
CA PHE A 618 5.37 -16.81 -5.16
C PHE A 618 6.27 -18.04 -5.18
N LYS A 619 7.60 -17.88 -5.15
CA LYS A 619 8.53 -19.02 -5.12
C LYS A 619 8.27 -19.95 -3.94
N LYS A 620 8.04 -19.39 -2.74
CA LYS A 620 7.81 -20.16 -1.52
C LYS A 620 6.45 -20.87 -1.51
N GLU A 621 5.43 -20.26 -2.09
CA GLU A 621 4.09 -20.87 -2.13
C GLU A 621 3.97 -21.89 -3.27
N VAL A 622 4.64 -21.66 -4.40
CA VAL A 622 4.76 -22.62 -5.51
C VAL A 622 5.57 -23.86 -5.11
N SER A 623 6.60 -23.73 -4.28
CA SER A 623 7.42 -24.89 -3.88
C SER A 623 6.65 -25.97 -3.10
N LYS A 624 5.41 -25.69 -2.66
CA LYS A 624 4.53 -26.72 -2.10
C LYS A 624 4.14 -27.80 -3.12
N TYR A 625 4.16 -27.49 -4.41
CA TYR A 625 3.82 -28.41 -5.49
C TYR A 625 5.02 -29.30 -5.89
N ASP A 626 6.24 -28.96 -5.46
CA ASP A 626 7.47 -29.68 -5.81
C ASP A 626 7.42 -31.17 -5.44
N PRO A 627 6.95 -31.61 -4.24
CA PRO A 627 6.91 -33.02 -3.89
C PRO A 627 6.03 -33.85 -4.83
N ILE A 628 4.87 -33.33 -5.24
CA ILE A 628 3.99 -34.04 -6.18
C ILE A 628 4.61 -34.06 -7.58
N CYS A 629 5.32 -33.00 -7.97
CA CYS A 629 6.07 -32.98 -9.23
C CYS A 629 7.20 -34.03 -9.23
N GLU A 630 7.87 -34.25 -8.10
CA GLU A 630 8.86 -35.30 -7.92
C GLU A 630 8.23 -36.70 -8.00
N ASP A 631 7.09 -36.92 -7.34
CA ASP A 631 6.35 -38.19 -7.41
C ASP A 631 5.92 -38.54 -8.85
N ILE A 632 5.48 -37.54 -9.62
CA ILE A 632 5.16 -37.70 -11.04
C ILE A 632 6.41 -38.07 -11.84
N ALA A 633 7.54 -37.40 -11.59
CA ALA A 633 8.79 -37.73 -12.27
C ALA A 633 9.25 -39.17 -11.97
N GLN A 634 9.15 -39.61 -10.71
CA GLN A 634 9.46 -40.98 -10.30
C GLN A 634 8.52 -42.00 -10.95
N ASN A 635 7.22 -41.70 -11.08
CA ASN A 635 6.27 -42.57 -11.77
C ASN A 635 6.63 -42.76 -13.26
N ILE A 636 7.03 -41.69 -13.95
CA ILE A 636 7.45 -41.75 -15.35
C ILE A 636 8.78 -42.52 -15.49
N GLU A 637 9.75 -42.27 -14.63
CA GLU A 637 11.03 -42.99 -14.65
C GLU A 637 10.84 -44.50 -14.38
N ALA A 638 10.01 -44.85 -13.40
CA ALA A 638 9.66 -46.23 -13.10
C ALA A 638 8.98 -46.91 -14.31
N GLN A 639 8.10 -46.19 -15.03
CA GLN A 639 7.51 -46.70 -16.26
C GLN A 639 8.57 -46.99 -17.32
N GLU A 640 9.49 -46.06 -17.59
CA GLU A 640 10.52 -46.25 -18.61
C GLU A 640 11.39 -47.48 -18.33
N GLN A 641 11.77 -47.69 -17.06
CA GLN A 641 12.52 -48.87 -16.63
C GLN A 641 11.72 -50.16 -16.82
N LEU A 642 10.43 -50.16 -16.48
CA LEU A 642 9.53 -51.31 -16.66
C LEU A 642 9.31 -51.65 -18.14
N LEU A 643 9.07 -50.64 -18.99
CA LEU A 643 8.93 -50.85 -20.43
C LEU A 643 10.21 -51.41 -21.04
N PHE A 644 11.38 -50.97 -20.59
CA PHE A 644 12.66 -51.54 -21.03
C PHE A 644 12.82 -53.00 -20.59
N GLN A 645 12.46 -53.36 -19.36
CA GLN A 645 12.50 -54.75 -18.89
C GLN A 645 11.55 -55.66 -19.66
N ILE A 646 10.34 -55.18 -19.97
CA ILE A 646 9.38 -55.91 -20.80
C ILE A 646 9.96 -56.12 -22.21
N GLN A 647 10.55 -55.09 -22.80
CA GLN A 647 11.14 -55.17 -24.14
C GLN A 647 12.35 -56.12 -24.23
N VAL A 648 13.12 -56.30 -23.16
CA VAL A 648 14.23 -57.27 -23.10
C VAL A 648 13.74 -58.70 -22.87
N SER A 649 12.54 -58.84 -22.30
CA SER A 649 11.93 -60.12 -21.94
C SER A 649 11.06 -60.70 -23.07
N CYS A 650 10.60 -59.84 -23.99
CA CYS A 650 10.06 -60.19 -25.31
C CYS A 650 11.18 -60.44 -26.32
#